data_AF-A0A4W3GKK9-F1
#
_entry.id   AF-A0A4W3GKK9-F1
#
_cell.length_a   1.000
_cell.length_b   1.000
_cell.length_c   1.000
_cell.angle_alpha   90.00
_cell.angle_beta   90.00
_cell.angle_gamma   90.00
#
_symmetry.space_group_name_H-M   'P 1'
#
loop_
_entity.id
_entity.type
_entity.pdbx_description
1 polymer ?
#
loop_
_entity_poly.entity_id
_entity_poly.type
_entity_poly.pdbx_seq_one_letter_code
_entity_poly.pdbx_strand_id
1 'polypeptide(L)'
;MSFCLTELHLWSMRNTLHVKDTDIGTYQYYDKGEAVSPADYCYLEEKQHMTESREYLWTPKNRRPDKLRDTLKEFEELLQYSRCILSKWKNKNFCQLFFGSGVLVSISLSGPHLEKVTIDRTLVGRLIADTITDDNFLILAFLENSKLCFVQFTKKSGSPDISRRVEKLSSSDLKISYVDLPGLSGRRLEHRLAINCMQDMVICWWKTANGDAWPWSPISSESDRANLVLLNCMNSRLEVLSFIRTENDPLDAGFSINQPYQIHTVECSIGPEKEPMADSCIYECARNRLQRVTVTSVPLKSRATCCSRNNAEDKLVMGCENSSVILYDAHRRLTLLAQTELMPSSIEWHPEGAIIVVSSSQGEIQCYDMALSPVKIQLLAEDITPTIKLQLSQHFAVTSRLAQIQWTVPQVISPSSNSLNVHDLMFLRFDKGPVGVLCFKLGAIMRGQLGPTELIRQYIRHEQIDEAINILCGMNWNTLGSQCYACLIAIVDHLLKQKLTLERESQLESSLGTFYAPTRPLSDITVLEYRDPISRYARRFFHHLLRYQRFEKAFLLAVDIGARDLFMDIYYLALDKGEMALAEVAKKKANEIDTESITTEVETLKSLDGVESLTGYNGNLSLATLEPDRPGGNRPSSRPASDTAHLFQSDGQNNPCDRPSYHSMTSDMESKLGIDAYAAALRDDPLSWILEGNPDDSEGETQEIGSSNTLKVVHFGLV
;
A
#
# COMPACT_ATOMS: atom_id res chain seq x y z
N MET A 1 -7.07 -2.82 21.92
CA MET A 1 -6.05 -3.06 20.87
C MET A 1 -6.75 -3.21 19.52
N SER A 2 -6.19 -2.62 18.47
CA SER A 2 -6.55 -2.83 17.06
C SER A 2 -6.06 -4.18 16.54
N PHE A 3 -6.78 -4.75 15.57
CA PHE A 3 -6.38 -5.93 14.81
C PHE A 3 -7.09 -5.99 13.46
N CYS A 4 -6.54 -6.78 12.54
CA CYS A 4 -7.17 -7.16 11.28
C CYS A 4 -8.00 -8.44 11.46
N LEU A 5 -9.32 -8.35 11.27
CA LEU A 5 -10.20 -9.52 11.20
C LEU A 5 -10.18 -10.12 9.80
N THR A 6 -10.09 -11.44 9.68
CA THR A 6 -9.97 -12.15 8.39
C THR A 6 -10.84 -13.41 8.31
N GLU A 7 -11.16 -13.84 7.10
CA GLU A 7 -11.71 -15.16 6.78
C GLU A 7 -10.81 -15.87 5.75
N LEU A 8 -10.68 -17.19 5.86
CA LEU A 8 -9.83 -18.02 5.01
C LEU A 8 -10.70 -18.88 4.10
N HIS A 9 -10.61 -18.68 2.79
CA HIS A 9 -11.35 -19.47 1.81
C HIS A 9 -10.37 -20.34 1.02
N LEU A 10 -10.34 -21.64 1.34
CA LEU A 10 -9.54 -22.64 0.64
C LEU A 10 -10.37 -23.23 -0.50
N TRP A 11 -9.97 -22.98 -1.75
CA TRP A 11 -10.67 -23.51 -2.92
C TRP A 11 -10.26 -24.96 -3.17
N SER A 12 -10.76 -25.88 -2.35
CA SER A 12 -10.46 -27.31 -2.46
C SER A 12 -11.60 -28.18 -1.92
N MET A 13 -11.69 -29.41 -2.46
CA MET A 13 -12.58 -30.48 -1.99
C MET A 13 -11.79 -31.70 -1.49
N ARG A 14 -10.58 -31.49 -0.97
CA ARG A 14 -9.70 -32.59 -0.53
C ARG A 14 -9.79 -32.85 0.96
N ASN A 15 -9.94 -34.12 1.30
CA ASN A 15 -9.85 -34.67 2.66
C ASN A 15 -8.46 -34.47 3.33
N THR A 16 -7.50 -33.85 2.64
CA THR A 16 -6.22 -33.40 3.19
C THR A 16 -6.34 -32.09 4.00
N LEU A 17 -7.54 -31.52 4.12
CA LEU A 17 -7.84 -30.38 4.98
C LEU A 17 -8.38 -30.84 6.33
N HIS A 18 -7.89 -30.22 7.40
CA HIS A 18 -8.33 -30.45 8.78
C HIS A 18 -8.96 -29.17 9.35
N VAL A 19 -10.01 -28.71 8.67
CA VAL A 19 -10.87 -27.62 9.15
C VAL A 19 -11.86 -28.19 10.15
N LYS A 20 -11.91 -27.64 11.36
CA LYS A 20 -12.87 -28.03 12.41
C LYS A 20 -14.29 -27.54 12.07
N ASP A 21 -15.28 -28.17 12.69
CA ASP A 21 -16.64 -27.64 12.77
C ASP A 21 -16.68 -26.36 13.63
N THR A 22 -15.95 -26.31 14.74
CA THR A 22 -15.79 -25.11 15.60
C THR A 22 -14.97 -23.97 14.97
N ASP A 23 -14.41 -24.14 13.78
CA ASP A 23 -13.66 -23.10 13.06
C ASP A 23 -14.63 -22.31 12.17
N ILE A 24 -15.07 -21.14 12.63
CA ILE A 24 -16.06 -20.31 11.94
C ILE A 24 -15.46 -19.52 10.76
N GLY A 25 -14.14 -19.31 10.76
CA GLY A 25 -13.46 -18.44 9.80
C GLY A 25 -12.82 -19.15 8.62
N THR A 26 -12.58 -20.47 8.69
CA THR A 26 -12.10 -21.26 7.54
C THR A 26 -13.24 -21.95 6.79
N TYR A 27 -13.32 -21.65 5.50
CA TYR A 27 -14.25 -22.24 4.55
C TYR A 27 -13.50 -23.11 3.53
N GLN A 28 -14.10 -24.26 3.21
CA GLN A 28 -13.67 -25.19 2.17
C GLN A 28 -14.91 -25.72 1.42
N TYR A 29 -14.71 -26.48 0.34
CA TYR A 29 -15.80 -27.10 -0.41
C TYR A 29 -15.99 -28.57 -0.02
N TYR A 30 -17.25 -29.01 0.10
CA TYR A 30 -17.60 -30.38 0.49
C TYR A 30 -18.35 -31.12 -0.62
N ASP A 31 -18.12 -32.43 -0.75
CA ASP A 31 -18.74 -33.24 -1.80
C ASP A 31 -20.09 -33.87 -1.37
N LYS A 32 -21.00 -34.07 -2.33
CA LYS A 32 -22.33 -34.66 -2.08
C LYS A 32 -22.21 -36.15 -1.78
N GLY A 33 -22.40 -36.50 -0.50
CA GLY A 33 -22.44 -37.88 -0.03
C GLY A 33 -21.26 -38.27 0.86
N GLU A 34 -20.39 -37.33 1.23
CA GLU A 34 -19.49 -37.54 2.37
C GLU A 34 -20.29 -37.53 3.67
N ALA A 35 -20.75 -38.70 4.09
CA ALA A 35 -21.30 -38.93 5.41
C ALA A 35 -20.15 -38.87 6.43
N VAL A 36 -19.83 -37.66 6.88
CA VAL A 36 -18.94 -37.42 8.01
C VAL A 36 -19.53 -38.11 9.24
N SER A 37 -18.66 -38.78 10.01
CA SER A 37 -19.06 -39.47 11.24
C SER A 37 -19.54 -38.43 12.28
N PRO A 38 -20.78 -38.56 12.81
CA PRO A 38 -21.30 -37.64 13.83
C PRO A 38 -20.63 -37.80 15.20
N ALA A 39 -19.65 -38.71 15.34
CA ALA A 39 -18.80 -38.80 16.52
C ALA A 39 -17.59 -37.84 16.47
N ASP A 40 -17.22 -37.35 15.28
CA ASP A 40 -15.99 -36.56 15.07
C ASP A 40 -16.27 -35.06 14.81
N TYR A 41 -17.46 -34.73 14.30
CA TYR A 41 -17.90 -33.36 14.02
C TYR A 41 -19.38 -33.20 14.45
N CYS A 42 -19.60 -32.50 15.56
CA CYS A 42 -20.94 -32.32 16.14
C CYS A 42 -21.69 -31.12 15.58
N TYR A 43 -20.96 -30.07 15.14
CA TYR A 43 -21.55 -28.78 14.71
C TYR A 43 -21.50 -28.59 13.18
N LEU A 44 -21.40 -29.68 12.42
CA LEU A 44 -21.20 -29.61 10.97
C LEU A 44 -22.45 -29.12 10.22
N GLU A 45 -23.65 -29.48 10.69
CA GLU A 45 -24.91 -29.03 10.08
C GLU A 45 -25.16 -27.54 10.34
N GLU A 46 -24.86 -27.07 11.56
CA GLU A 46 -24.88 -25.66 11.93
C GLU A 46 -23.84 -24.85 11.14
N LYS A 47 -22.62 -25.38 10.97
CA LYS A 47 -21.59 -24.74 10.13
C LYS A 47 -22.00 -24.70 8.65
N GLN A 48 -22.65 -25.73 8.12
CA GLN A 48 -23.23 -25.68 6.76
C GLN A 48 -24.32 -24.60 6.68
N HIS A 49 -25.29 -24.61 7.59
CA HIS A 49 -26.39 -23.63 7.60
C HIS A 49 -25.87 -22.19 7.76
N MET A 50 -24.90 -21.96 8.64
CA MET A 50 -24.22 -20.67 8.77
C MET A 50 -23.54 -20.26 7.45
N THR A 51 -22.79 -21.17 6.83
CA THR A 51 -22.09 -20.90 5.55
C THR A 51 -23.10 -20.55 4.45
N GLU A 52 -24.16 -21.34 4.28
CA GLU A 52 -25.20 -21.09 3.27
C GLU A 52 -26.01 -19.81 3.57
N SER A 53 -26.24 -19.46 4.84
CA SER A 53 -26.92 -18.20 5.23
C SER A 53 -26.09 -16.94 4.98
N ARG A 54 -24.76 -17.05 4.83
CA ARG A 54 -23.87 -15.99 4.34
C ARG A 54 -23.79 -15.93 2.80
N GLU A 55 -24.62 -16.71 2.10
CA GLU A 55 -24.57 -16.96 0.64
C GLU A 55 -23.29 -17.70 0.17
N TYR A 56 -22.48 -18.23 1.09
CA TYR A 56 -21.21 -18.87 0.78
C TYR A 56 -21.43 -20.30 0.25
N LEU A 57 -20.60 -20.70 -0.72
CA LEU A 57 -20.83 -21.92 -1.49
C LEU A 57 -20.29 -23.17 -0.76
N TRP A 58 -21.14 -23.93 -0.06
CA TRP A 58 -20.74 -25.18 0.63
C TRP A 58 -20.31 -26.30 -0.34
N THR A 59 -21.15 -26.57 -1.35
CA THR A 59 -20.88 -27.58 -2.39
C THR A 59 -20.89 -26.94 -3.79
N PRO A 60 -19.80 -27.06 -4.58
CA PRO A 60 -19.75 -26.52 -5.94
C PRO A 60 -20.74 -27.21 -6.88
N LYS A 61 -21.43 -26.41 -7.69
CA LYS A 61 -22.58 -26.83 -8.50
C LYS A 61 -22.16 -26.98 -9.96
N ASN A 62 -22.33 -28.19 -10.53
CA ASN A 62 -22.20 -28.41 -11.97
C ASN A 62 -23.49 -27.96 -12.68
N ARG A 63 -23.55 -26.70 -13.14
CA ARG A 63 -24.67 -26.14 -13.91
C ARG A 63 -24.17 -25.77 -15.31
N ARG A 64 -24.64 -26.47 -16.35
CA ARG A 64 -24.25 -26.17 -17.74
C ARG A 64 -24.44 -24.66 -18.03
N PRO A 65 -23.44 -23.97 -18.63
CA PRO A 65 -22.24 -24.54 -19.26
C PRO A 65 -21.11 -24.95 -18.28
N ASP A 66 -21.07 -24.40 -17.06
CA ASP A 66 -19.91 -24.51 -16.17
C ASP A 66 -19.97 -25.72 -15.20
N LYS A 67 -18.93 -26.55 -15.27
CA LYS A 67 -18.76 -27.78 -14.48
C LYS A 67 -17.77 -27.56 -13.32
N LEU A 68 -18.04 -26.58 -12.46
CA LEU A 68 -17.08 -26.11 -11.45
C LEU A 68 -16.53 -27.23 -10.56
N ARG A 69 -17.35 -28.22 -10.15
CA ARG A 69 -16.88 -29.34 -9.33
C ARG A 69 -15.93 -30.26 -10.12
N ASP A 70 -16.19 -30.48 -11.40
CA ASP A 70 -15.33 -31.34 -12.22
C ASP A 70 -14.00 -30.63 -12.53
N THR A 71 -14.06 -29.35 -12.95
CA THR A 71 -12.85 -28.58 -13.29
C THR A 71 -12.02 -28.19 -12.08
N LEU A 72 -12.60 -28.11 -10.88
CA LEU A 72 -11.84 -27.94 -9.64
C LEU A 72 -11.00 -29.19 -9.31
N LYS A 73 -11.55 -30.40 -9.40
CA LYS A 73 -10.74 -31.64 -9.18
C LYS A 73 -9.60 -31.74 -10.20
N GLU A 74 -9.90 -31.44 -11.46
CA GLU A 74 -8.90 -31.38 -12.54
C GLU A 74 -7.80 -30.33 -12.28
N PHE A 75 -8.16 -29.17 -11.72
CA PHE A 75 -7.22 -28.11 -11.32
C PHE A 75 -6.35 -28.51 -10.12
N GLU A 76 -6.92 -29.18 -9.11
CA GLU A 76 -6.16 -29.71 -7.99
C GLU A 76 -5.14 -30.80 -8.41
N GLU A 77 -5.51 -31.67 -9.35
CA GLU A 77 -4.59 -32.63 -9.96
C GLU A 77 -3.44 -31.89 -10.69
N LEU A 78 -3.74 -30.84 -11.45
CA LEU A 78 -2.72 -30.01 -12.11
C LEU A 78 -1.77 -29.34 -11.10
N LEU A 79 -2.28 -28.83 -9.97
CA LEU A 79 -1.47 -28.29 -8.88
C LEU A 79 -0.52 -29.35 -8.28
N GLN A 80 -1.00 -30.58 -8.09
CA GLN A 80 -0.22 -31.66 -7.49
C GLN A 80 0.88 -32.22 -8.41
N TYR A 81 0.61 -32.31 -9.72
CA TYR A 81 1.52 -32.91 -10.69
C TYR A 81 2.38 -31.92 -11.49
N SER A 82 2.11 -30.61 -11.45
CA SER A 82 2.84 -29.61 -12.22
C SER A 82 3.15 -28.34 -11.42
N ARG A 83 4.40 -27.84 -11.52
CA ARG A 83 4.80 -26.55 -10.93
C ARG A 83 3.95 -25.44 -11.56
N CYS A 84 3.17 -24.74 -10.75
CA CYS A 84 2.61 -23.44 -11.12
C CYS A 84 3.76 -22.42 -11.19
N ILE A 85 3.96 -21.83 -12.35
CA ILE A 85 5.10 -20.95 -12.66
C ILE A 85 4.72 -19.49 -12.44
N LEU A 86 3.60 -19.05 -13.03
CA LEU A 86 3.11 -17.67 -12.92
C LEU A 86 1.72 -17.62 -12.27
N SER A 87 1.50 -16.59 -11.45
CA SER A 87 0.20 -16.06 -11.05
C SER A 87 0.11 -14.61 -11.51
N LYS A 88 -0.95 -14.25 -12.24
CA LYS A 88 -1.22 -12.86 -12.65
C LYS A 88 -2.70 -12.51 -12.56
N TRP A 89 -3.00 -11.46 -11.79
CA TRP A 89 -4.32 -10.84 -11.75
C TRP A 89 -4.49 -9.85 -12.90
N LYS A 90 -5.63 -9.92 -13.60
CA LYS A 90 -6.02 -8.97 -14.66
C LYS A 90 -7.00 -7.91 -14.16
N ASN A 91 -7.77 -8.27 -13.13
CA ASN A 91 -8.62 -7.40 -12.32
C ASN A 91 -8.89 -8.15 -11.00
N LYS A 92 -9.53 -7.49 -10.02
CA LYS A 92 -9.80 -8.07 -8.69
C LYS A 92 -10.58 -9.39 -8.67
N ASN A 93 -11.33 -9.70 -9.73
CA ASN A 93 -12.14 -10.92 -9.85
C ASN A 93 -11.53 -11.96 -10.83
N PHE A 94 -10.36 -11.72 -11.43
CA PHE A 94 -9.83 -12.61 -12.47
C PHE A 94 -8.31 -12.81 -12.40
N CYS A 95 -7.91 -14.06 -12.20
CA CYS A 95 -6.53 -14.52 -12.14
C CYS A 95 -6.21 -15.52 -13.25
N GLN A 96 -4.99 -15.47 -13.79
CA GLN A 96 -4.42 -16.48 -14.66
C GLN A 96 -3.25 -17.18 -13.98
N LEU A 97 -3.31 -18.50 -13.92
CA LEU A 97 -2.22 -19.37 -13.46
C LEU A 97 -1.64 -20.13 -14.65
N PHE A 98 -0.32 -20.06 -14.83
CA PHE A 98 0.37 -20.83 -15.87
C PHE A 98 1.23 -21.94 -15.24
N PHE A 99 1.17 -23.13 -15.84
CA PHE A 99 1.84 -24.34 -15.36
C PHE A 99 2.98 -24.76 -16.29
N GLY A 100 4.05 -25.33 -15.72
CA GLY A 100 5.21 -25.83 -16.46
C GLY A 100 4.92 -26.97 -17.46
N SER A 101 3.71 -27.54 -17.43
CA SER A 101 3.17 -28.46 -18.44
C SER A 101 2.67 -27.77 -19.72
N GLY A 102 2.64 -26.43 -19.77
CA GLY A 102 2.03 -25.66 -20.85
C GLY A 102 0.51 -25.50 -20.73
N VAL A 103 -0.05 -25.71 -19.53
CA VAL A 103 -1.48 -25.49 -19.23
C VAL A 103 -1.68 -24.07 -18.70
N LEU A 104 -2.64 -23.35 -19.29
CA LEU A 104 -3.16 -22.11 -18.73
C LEU A 104 -4.47 -22.41 -17.98
N VAL A 105 -4.59 -21.94 -16.75
CA VAL A 105 -5.84 -21.99 -15.98
C VAL A 105 -6.28 -20.55 -15.70
N SER A 106 -7.50 -20.19 -16.11
CA SER A 106 -8.11 -18.92 -15.69
C SER A 106 -9.13 -19.17 -14.60
N ILE A 107 -9.10 -18.30 -13.59
CA ILE A 107 -9.89 -18.35 -12.37
C ILE A 107 -10.72 -17.07 -12.30
N SER A 108 -12.04 -17.21 -12.28
CA SER A 108 -12.98 -16.10 -12.05
C SER A 108 -13.61 -16.21 -10.67
N LEU A 109 -13.69 -15.08 -9.97
CA LEU A 109 -14.24 -14.97 -8.62
C LEU A 109 -15.47 -14.07 -8.54
N SER A 110 -16.32 -14.37 -7.56
CA SER A 110 -17.34 -13.46 -7.04
C SER A 110 -17.09 -13.26 -5.55
N GLY A 111 -16.55 -12.09 -5.18
CA GLY A 111 -15.97 -11.90 -3.84
C GLY A 111 -14.85 -12.92 -3.58
N PRO A 112 -14.78 -13.55 -2.40
CA PRO A 112 -13.79 -14.59 -2.12
C PRO A 112 -14.12 -15.97 -2.76
N HIS A 113 -15.28 -16.11 -3.41
CA HIS A 113 -15.76 -17.39 -3.91
C HIS A 113 -15.31 -17.66 -5.34
N LEU A 114 -14.97 -18.93 -5.59
CA LEU A 114 -14.63 -19.43 -6.91
C LEU A 114 -15.92 -19.58 -7.74
N GLU A 115 -16.10 -18.73 -8.74
CA GLU A 115 -17.25 -18.81 -9.66
C GLU A 115 -16.97 -19.82 -10.78
N LYS A 116 -15.76 -19.77 -11.37
CA LYS A 116 -15.44 -20.47 -12.60
C LYS A 116 -13.94 -20.77 -12.71
N VAL A 117 -13.63 -21.97 -13.22
CA VAL A 117 -12.28 -22.39 -13.60
C VAL A 117 -12.30 -22.83 -15.06
N THR A 118 -11.53 -22.17 -15.92
CA THR A 118 -11.28 -22.62 -17.30
C THR A 118 -9.86 -23.18 -17.42
N ILE A 119 -9.74 -24.38 -17.97
CA ILE A 119 -8.45 -25.04 -18.23
C ILE A 119 -8.24 -25.08 -19.76
N ASP A 120 -7.14 -24.49 -20.22
CA ASP A 120 -6.74 -24.44 -21.63
C ASP A 120 -5.39 -25.16 -21.82
N ARG A 121 -5.38 -26.12 -22.75
CA ARG A 121 -4.23 -26.99 -23.06
C ARG A 121 -3.56 -26.68 -24.41
N THR A 122 -3.89 -25.57 -25.07
CA THR A 122 -3.37 -25.23 -26.41
C THR A 122 -1.85 -25.08 -26.51
N LEU A 123 -1.16 -24.87 -25.37
CA LEU A 123 0.29 -24.71 -25.28
C LEU A 123 1.01 -25.96 -24.72
N VAL A 124 0.27 -27.01 -24.35
CA VAL A 124 0.84 -28.27 -23.84
C VAL A 124 1.72 -28.94 -24.88
N GLY A 125 2.89 -29.43 -24.45
CA GLY A 125 3.86 -30.10 -25.32
C GLY A 125 4.60 -29.17 -26.29
N ARG A 126 4.42 -27.84 -26.19
CA ARG A 126 5.13 -26.84 -27.02
C ARG A 126 6.20 -26.07 -26.26
N LEU A 127 6.10 -25.99 -24.92
CA LEU A 127 6.78 -24.99 -24.09
C LEU A 127 7.10 -25.56 -22.70
N ILE A 128 8.28 -25.25 -22.14
CA ILE A 128 8.73 -25.63 -20.79
C ILE A 128 9.61 -24.47 -20.25
N ALA A 129 9.03 -23.53 -19.48
CA ALA A 129 9.67 -22.25 -19.24
C ALA A 129 9.10 -21.43 -18.06
N ASP A 130 9.94 -20.63 -17.40
CA ASP A 130 9.51 -19.52 -16.52
C ASP A 130 8.78 -18.45 -17.36
N THR A 131 7.79 -17.72 -16.81
CA THR A 131 6.70 -17.14 -17.64
C THR A 131 6.27 -15.71 -17.26
N ILE A 132 6.01 -14.86 -18.27
CA ILE A 132 5.10 -13.70 -18.21
C ILE A 132 3.94 -13.88 -19.21
N THR A 133 2.70 -13.81 -18.73
CA THR A 133 1.51 -13.59 -19.58
C THR A 133 1.16 -12.10 -19.62
N ASP A 134 0.71 -11.62 -20.77
CA ASP A 134 -0.08 -10.40 -20.89
C ASP A 134 -1.33 -10.62 -21.77
N ASP A 135 -2.11 -9.58 -22.10
CA ASP A 135 -3.34 -9.71 -22.90
C ASP A 135 -3.07 -9.85 -24.40
N ASN A 136 -1.92 -9.34 -24.87
CA ASN A 136 -1.55 -9.35 -26.29
C ASN A 136 -0.46 -10.37 -26.63
N PHE A 137 0.33 -10.82 -25.64
CA PHE A 137 1.43 -11.77 -25.83
C PHE A 137 1.81 -12.51 -24.54
N LEU A 138 2.74 -13.44 -24.66
CA LEU A 138 3.26 -14.33 -23.63
C LEU A 138 4.77 -14.54 -23.86
N ILE A 139 5.58 -14.33 -22.83
CA ILE A 139 7.05 -14.51 -22.85
C ILE A 139 7.44 -15.65 -21.90
N LEU A 140 8.36 -16.50 -22.37
CA LEU A 140 8.68 -17.78 -21.78
C LEU A 140 10.20 -18.02 -21.80
N ALA A 141 10.86 -18.07 -20.65
CA ALA A 141 12.28 -18.35 -20.50
C ALA A 141 12.54 -19.83 -20.19
N PHE A 142 13.22 -20.56 -21.09
CA PHE A 142 13.52 -21.98 -20.88
C PHE A 142 14.58 -22.15 -19.79
N LEU A 143 14.40 -23.11 -18.86
CA LEU A 143 15.34 -23.31 -17.74
C LEU A 143 16.66 -24.00 -18.14
N GLU A 144 16.67 -24.73 -19.26
CA GLU A 144 17.80 -25.57 -19.71
C GLU A 144 18.54 -24.97 -20.91
N ASN A 145 17.90 -24.05 -21.63
CA ASN A 145 18.44 -23.35 -22.79
C ASN A 145 18.35 -21.85 -22.55
N SER A 146 19.43 -21.10 -22.71
CA SER A 146 19.45 -19.63 -22.61
C SER A 146 18.65 -18.98 -23.75
N LYS A 147 17.32 -19.12 -23.74
CA LYS A 147 16.41 -18.72 -24.80
C LYS A 147 15.10 -18.20 -24.22
N LEU A 148 14.54 -17.18 -24.86
CA LEU A 148 13.17 -16.73 -24.67
C LEU A 148 12.30 -17.15 -25.86
N CYS A 149 11.08 -17.57 -25.58
CA CYS A 149 10.01 -17.72 -26.55
C CYS A 149 9.01 -16.57 -26.35
N PHE A 150 8.67 -15.85 -27.43
CA PHE A 150 7.63 -14.83 -27.49
C PHE A 150 6.47 -15.34 -28.34
N VAL A 151 5.30 -15.47 -27.73
CA VAL A 151 4.05 -15.96 -28.31
C VAL A 151 3.05 -14.80 -28.37
N GLN A 152 2.65 -14.38 -29.56
CA GLN A 152 1.68 -13.31 -29.76
C GLN A 152 0.27 -13.85 -30.03
N PHE A 153 -0.74 -13.17 -29.48
CA PHE A 153 -2.17 -13.53 -29.61
C PHE A 153 -2.87 -12.69 -30.70
N THR A 154 -2.71 -13.07 -31.97
CA THR A 154 -3.35 -12.36 -33.10
C THR A 154 -4.85 -12.66 -33.20
N LYS A 155 -5.65 -11.64 -33.51
CA LYS A 155 -7.12 -11.73 -33.56
C LYS A 155 -7.59 -12.49 -34.80
N LYS A 156 -8.36 -13.57 -34.60
CA LYS A 156 -9.18 -14.19 -35.65
C LYS A 156 -10.26 -13.23 -36.11
N SER A 157 -10.37 -13.01 -37.42
CA SER A 157 -11.31 -12.08 -38.02
C SER A 157 -12.75 -12.62 -37.96
N GLY A 158 -13.45 -12.38 -36.84
CA GLY A 158 -14.89 -12.65 -36.74
C GLY A 158 -15.50 -12.71 -35.33
N SER A 159 -14.71 -12.76 -34.25
CA SER A 159 -15.26 -12.85 -32.88
C SER A 159 -15.73 -11.48 -32.33
N PRO A 160 -16.91 -11.40 -31.69
CA PRO A 160 -17.43 -10.17 -31.08
C PRO A 160 -16.98 -9.96 -29.61
N ASP A 161 -16.73 -11.04 -28.86
CA ASP A 161 -16.55 -10.99 -27.41
C ASP A 161 -15.09 -10.71 -27.00
N ILE A 162 -14.83 -9.50 -26.47
CA ILE A 162 -13.52 -9.14 -25.92
C ILE A 162 -13.23 -9.92 -24.62
N SER A 163 -14.24 -10.15 -23.77
CA SER A 163 -14.10 -10.89 -22.50
C SER A 163 -13.67 -12.34 -22.69
N ARG A 164 -14.30 -13.07 -23.62
CA ARG A 164 -13.97 -14.48 -23.93
C ARG A 164 -12.56 -14.67 -24.48
N ARG A 165 -11.92 -13.61 -25.00
CA ARG A 165 -10.51 -13.64 -25.47
C ARG A 165 -9.52 -13.92 -24.35
N VAL A 166 -9.83 -13.46 -23.12
CA VAL A 166 -8.93 -13.60 -21.95
C VAL A 166 -9.06 -14.96 -21.27
N GLU A 167 -10.23 -15.62 -21.38
CA GLU A 167 -10.49 -16.92 -20.73
C GLU A 167 -9.84 -18.14 -21.41
N LYS A 168 -9.64 -18.09 -22.74
CA LYS A 168 -9.15 -19.22 -23.55
C LYS A 168 -8.35 -18.77 -24.78
N LEU A 169 -7.11 -19.26 -24.86
CA LEU A 169 -6.16 -18.98 -25.95
C LEU A 169 -6.58 -19.62 -27.28
N SER A 170 -7.37 -20.70 -27.24
CA SER A 170 -7.93 -21.36 -28.44
C SER A 170 -8.72 -20.40 -29.36
N SER A 171 -9.23 -19.30 -28.81
CA SER A 171 -9.94 -18.22 -29.52
C SER A 171 -9.05 -17.36 -30.43
N SER A 172 -7.74 -17.38 -30.24
CA SER A 172 -6.76 -16.55 -30.96
C SER A 172 -5.90 -17.38 -31.92
N ASP A 173 -5.17 -16.71 -32.82
CA ASP A 173 -4.06 -17.31 -33.55
C ASP A 173 -2.74 -17.04 -32.82
N LEU A 174 -1.81 -17.99 -32.90
CA LEU A 174 -0.58 -18.04 -32.11
C LEU A 174 0.64 -17.86 -33.02
N LYS A 175 1.28 -16.70 -32.97
CA LYS A 175 2.55 -16.44 -33.66
C LYS A 175 3.70 -16.62 -32.67
N ILE A 176 4.53 -17.63 -32.89
CA ILE A 176 5.66 -17.98 -32.01
C ILE A 176 6.97 -17.48 -32.63
N SER A 177 7.84 -16.92 -31.79
CA SER A 177 9.21 -16.50 -32.14
C SER A 177 10.17 -16.81 -30.98
N TYR A 178 11.47 -16.91 -31.27
CA TYR A 178 12.50 -17.26 -30.29
C TYR A 178 13.65 -16.25 -30.36
N VAL A 179 14.27 -16.00 -29.20
CA VAL A 179 15.42 -15.13 -29.01
C VAL A 179 16.42 -15.84 -28.11
N ASP A 180 17.70 -15.75 -28.44
CA ASP A 180 18.78 -16.34 -27.65
C ASP A 180 19.30 -15.28 -26.65
N LEU A 181 19.49 -15.68 -25.39
CA LEU A 181 19.97 -14.81 -24.32
C LEU A 181 21.49 -14.88 -24.18
N PRO A 182 22.17 -13.75 -23.90
CA PRO A 182 23.56 -13.76 -23.48
C PRO A 182 23.68 -14.39 -22.09
N GLY A 183 24.72 -15.19 -21.86
CA GLY A 183 25.03 -15.82 -20.57
C GLY A 183 25.65 -17.21 -20.74
N LEU A 184 26.30 -17.71 -19.68
CA LEU A 184 26.92 -19.04 -19.66
C LEU A 184 25.91 -20.16 -20.03
N SER A 185 26.04 -20.67 -21.25
CA SER A 185 25.21 -21.75 -21.78
C SER A 185 25.43 -23.07 -21.00
N GLY A 186 24.36 -23.82 -20.78
CA GLY A 186 24.42 -25.15 -20.16
C GLY A 186 24.43 -25.18 -18.62
N ARG A 187 24.28 -24.03 -17.94
CA ARG A 187 23.88 -23.99 -16.53
C ARG A 187 22.37 -23.78 -16.43
N ARG A 188 21.69 -24.51 -15.53
CA ARG A 188 20.27 -24.28 -15.23
C ARG A 188 20.11 -22.98 -14.46
N LEU A 189 19.53 -21.97 -15.09
CA LEU A 189 19.23 -20.67 -14.50
C LEU A 189 17.72 -20.53 -14.30
N GLU A 190 17.29 -20.07 -13.12
CA GLU A 190 15.89 -19.63 -12.94
C GLU A 190 15.80 -18.18 -13.44
N HIS A 191 15.29 -18.03 -14.66
CA HIS A 191 15.18 -16.76 -15.38
C HIS A 191 13.94 -16.01 -14.92
N ARG A 192 14.13 -14.93 -14.16
CA ARG A 192 13.07 -14.01 -13.76
C ARG A 192 12.87 -12.97 -14.87
N LEU A 193 11.61 -12.58 -15.06
CA LEU A 193 11.19 -11.64 -16.09
C LEU A 193 10.38 -10.52 -15.42
N ALA A 194 10.49 -9.29 -15.93
CA ALA A 194 9.54 -8.21 -15.63
C ALA A 194 9.23 -7.39 -16.90
N ILE A 195 8.06 -6.78 -16.94
CA ILE A 195 7.55 -5.96 -18.06
C ILE A 195 7.21 -4.56 -17.53
N ASN A 196 7.42 -3.51 -18.32
CA ASN A 196 7.06 -2.15 -17.91
C ASN A 196 5.56 -1.85 -18.08
N CYS A 197 5.09 -0.77 -17.46
CA CYS A 197 3.68 -0.37 -17.52
C CYS A 197 3.21 0.07 -18.93
N MET A 198 4.13 0.40 -19.84
CA MET A 198 3.85 0.71 -21.25
C MET A 198 3.78 -0.53 -22.16
N GLN A 199 4.18 -1.71 -21.67
CA GLN A 199 4.21 -2.99 -22.39
C GLN A 199 5.06 -3.00 -23.67
N ASP A 200 6.08 -2.13 -23.77
CA ASP A 200 7.03 -2.06 -24.88
C ASP A 200 8.42 -2.64 -24.53
N MET A 201 8.81 -2.61 -23.25
CA MET A 201 10.08 -3.14 -22.74
C MET A 201 9.91 -4.24 -21.69
N VAL A 202 10.83 -5.20 -21.74
CA VAL A 202 10.91 -6.37 -20.86
C VAL A 202 12.35 -6.51 -20.37
N ILE A 203 12.54 -6.89 -19.10
CA ILE A 203 13.83 -7.36 -18.59
C ILE A 203 13.80 -8.85 -18.32
N CYS A 204 14.91 -9.52 -18.59
CA CYS A 204 15.20 -10.88 -18.16
C CYS A 204 16.43 -10.85 -17.25
N TRP A 205 16.35 -11.45 -16.07
CA TRP A 205 17.42 -11.41 -15.08
C TRP A 205 17.52 -12.69 -14.27
N TRP A 206 18.68 -12.93 -13.66
CA TRP A 206 18.94 -14.11 -12.85
C TRP A 206 19.99 -13.82 -11.78
N LYS A 207 20.03 -14.68 -10.75
CA LYS A 207 21.09 -14.66 -9.76
C LYS A 207 22.41 -15.15 -10.35
N THR A 208 23.51 -14.50 -9.99
CA THR A 208 24.85 -14.94 -10.38
C THR A 208 25.24 -16.16 -9.56
N ALA A 209 25.51 -17.29 -10.21
CA ALA A 209 26.02 -18.48 -9.52
C ALA A 209 27.37 -18.17 -8.85
N ASN A 210 27.43 -18.34 -7.51
CA ASN A 210 28.59 -18.03 -6.68
C ASN A 210 29.89 -18.67 -7.20
N GLY A 211 30.99 -17.90 -7.16
CA GLY A 211 32.37 -18.40 -7.11
C GLY A 211 32.95 -18.98 -8.40
N ASP A 212 32.28 -19.94 -9.02
CA ASP A 212 32.91 -20.92 -9.91
C ASP A 212 33.05 -20.44 -11.38
N ALA A 213 33.84 -19.39 -11.54
CA ALA A 213 34.70 -19.18 -12.69
C ALA A 213 36.15 -19.45 -12.24
N TRP A 214 36.59 -20.71 -12.34
CA TRP A 214 37.93 -21.14 -11.94
C TRP A 214 39.04 -20.31 -12.61
N PRO A 215 40.24 -20.16 -12.00
CA PRO A 215 41.32 -19.34 -12.55
C PRO A 215 41.81 -19.75 -13.96
N TRP A 216 41.52 -20.99 -14.38
CA TRP A 216 41.80 -21.57 -15.70
C TRP A 216 40.58 -21.64 -16.62
N SER A 217 39.44 -21.08 -16.22
CA SER A 217 38.31 -20.86 -17.13
C SER A 217 38.75 -19.86 -18.22
N PRO A 218 38.43 -20.08 -19.51
CA PRO A 218 38.71 -19.10 -20.54
C PRO A 218 38.08 -17.75 -20.19
N ILE A 219 38.70 -16.66 -20.64
CA ILE A 219 38.28 -15.29 -20.31
C ILE A 219 36.85 -15.07 -20.82
N SER A 220 35.89 -15.23 -19.91
CA SER A 220 34.46 -15.15 -20.20
C SER A 220 34.11 -13.77 -20.75
N SER A 221 33.39 -13.76 -21.88
CA SER A 221 32.97 -12.53 -22.55
C SER A 221 32.03 -11.71 -21.68
N GLU A 222 31.85 -10.43 -21.99
CA GLU A 222 30.90 -9.57 -21.28
C GLU A 222 29.47 -10.14 -21.36
N SER A 223 29.11 -10.79 -22.47
CA SER A 223 27.87 -11.54 -22.64
C SER A 223 27.76 -12.76 -21.73
N ASP A 224 28.84 -13.55 -21.54
CA ASP A 224 28.80 -14.71 -20.63
C ASP A 224 28.61 -14.31 -19.17
N ARG A 225 29.07 -13.10 -18.81
CA ARG A 225 29.07 -12.53 -17.45
C ARG A 225 27.81 -11.76 -17.10
N ALA A 226 26.92 -11.55 -18.07
CA ALA A 226 25.68 -10.81 -17.90
C ALA A 226 24.69 -11.55 -16.99
N ASN A 227 23.83 -10.79 -16.31
CA ASN A 227 22.74 -11.31 -15.49
C ASN A 227 21.49 -10.40 -15.45
N LEU A 228 21.49 -9.30 -16.22
CA LEU A 228 20.32 -8.48 -16.52
C LEU A 228 20.34 -8.13 -18.02
N VAL A 229 19.24 -8.41 -18.73
CA VAL A 229 19.08 -8.24 -20.18
C VAL A 229 17.83 -7.43 -20.46
N LEU A 230 17.97 -6.32 -21.19
CA LEU A 230 16.89 -5.47 -21.67
C LEU A 230 16.44 -5.92 -23.06
N LEU A 231 15.13 -6.08 -23.22
CA LEU A 231 14.47 -6.62 -24.41
C LEU A 231 13.37 -5.66 -24.88
N ASN A 232 13.32 -5.42 -26.18
CA ASN A 232 12.20 -4.79 -26.87
C ASN A 232 11.15 -5.85 -27.20
N CYS A 233 9.87 -5.57 -26.99
CA CYS A 233 8.75 -6.43 -27.42
C CYS A 233 7.76 -5.76 -28.41
N MET A 234 8.09 -4.56 -28.91
CA MET A 234 7.36 -3.92 -29.99
C MET A 234 7.41 -4.74 -31.30
N ASN A 235 6.53 -4.40 -32.25
CA ASN A 235 6.56 -4.93 -33.62
C ASN A 235 6.42 -6.47 -33.75
N SER A 236 5.75 -7.13 -32.80
CA SER A 236 5.36 -8.54 -32.90
C SER A 236 6.54 -9.52 -32.94
N ARG A 237 7.65 -9.15 -32.30
CA ARG A 237 8.88 -9.93 -32.08
C ARG A 237 9.49 -9.48 -30.75
N LEU A 238 10.41 -10.28 -30.23
CA LEU A 238 11.27 -9.90 -29.12
C LEU A 238 12.69 -9.66 -29.67
N GLU A 239 13.38 -8.63 -29.18
CA GLU A 239 14.73 -8.26 -29.65
C GLU A 239 15.61 -7.82 -28.46
N VAL A 240 16.84 -8.30 -28.37
CA VAL A 240 17.79 -7.89 -27.31
C VAL A 240 18.30 -6.47 -27.61
N LEU A 241 18.08 -5.54 -26.69
CA LEU A 241 18.58 -4.17 -26.79
C LEU A 241 19.96 -4.01 -26.13
N SER A 242 20.09 -4.54 -24.92
CA SER A 242 21.29 -4.40 -24.08
C SER A 242 21.35 -5.54 -23.06
N PHE A 243 22.54 -5.88 -22.62
CA PHE A 243 22.78 -6.75 -21.49
C PHE A 243 23.87 -6.15 -20.61
N ILE A 244 23.77 -6.35 -19.30
CA ILE A 244 24.78 -5.93 -18.34
C ILE A 244 25.02 -7.02 -17.28
N ARG A 245 26.12 -6.84 -16.56
CA ARG A 245 26.38 -7.47 -15.29
C ARG A 245 26.03 -6.48 -14.16
N THR A 246 25.21 -6.88 -13.20
CA THR A 246 25.03 -6.12 -11.95
C THR A 246 26.28 -6.23 -11.07
N GLU A 247 26.55 -5.25 -10.21
CA GLU A 247 27.77 -5.31 -9.38
C GLU A 247 27.62 -6.36 -8.27
N ASN A 248 26.42 -6.44 -7.68
CA ASN A 248 26.08 -7.36 -6.61
C ASN A 248 24.95 -8.31 -7.07
N ASP A 249 24.63 -9.36 -6.28
CA ASP A 249 23.66 -10.39 -6.70
C ASP A 249 22.20 -9.91 -6.55
N PRO A 250 21.39 -9.84 -7.62
CA PRO A 250 20.04 -9.30 -7.52
C PRO A 250 19.12 -10.22 -6.71
N LEU A 251 18.49 -9.66 -5.67
CA LEU A 251 17.40 -10.26 -4.91
C LEU A 251 16.04 -10.02 -5.60
N ASP A 252 15.89 -8.83 -6.18
CA ASP A 252 14.77 -8.38 -6.99
C ASP A 252 15.23 -7.43 -8.11
N ALA A 253 14.48 -7.39 -9.22
CA ALA A 253 14.60 -6.39 -10.28
C ALA A 253 13.28 -6.28 -11.06
N GLY A 254 12.75 -5.07 -11.16
CA GLY A 254 11.52 -4.73 -11.90
C GLY A 254 11.59 -3.34 -12.51
N PHE A 255 10.66 -3.00 -13.40
CA PHE A 255 10.50 -1.63 -13.87
C PHE A 255 9.82 -0.76 -12.81
N SER A 256 10.12 0.54 -12.81
CA SER A 256 9.39 1.50 -11.98
C SER A 256 7.93 1.59 -12.42
N ILE A 257 7.03 1.64 -11.44
CA ILE A 257 5.59 1.86 -11.66
C ILE A 257 5.37 3.28 -12.19
N ASN A 258 6.12 4.25 -11.66
CA ASN A 258 6.00 5.67 -11.96
C ASN A 258 6.79 6.11 -13.20
N GLN A 259 7.84 5.38 -13.59
CA GLN A 259 8.70 5.72 -14.74
C GLN A 259 8.98 4.49 -15.64
N PRO A 260 8.31 4.33 -16.80
CA PRO A 260 8.34 3.09 -17.60
C PRO A 260 9.71 2.69 -18.18
N TYR A 261 10.70 3.60 -18.13
CA TYR A 261 12.05 3.38 -18.65
C TYR A 261 13.14 3.41 -17.57
N GLN A 262 12.74 3.35 -16.29
CA GLN A 262 13.63 3.09 -15.16
C GLN A 262 13.40 1.67 -14.62
N ILE A 263 14.48 1.04 -14.16
CA ILE A 263 14.51 -0.30 -13.57
C ILE A 263 15.08 -0.17 -12.16
N HIS A 264 14.33 -0.70 -11.19
CA HIS A 264 14.68 -0.72 -9.78
C HIS A 264 15.18 -2.11 -9.39
N THR A 265 16.45 -2.24 -8.99
CA THR A 265 17.03 -3.51 -8.49
C THR A 265 17.19 -3.45 -6.97
N VAL A 266 17.19 -4.60 -6.30
CA VAL A 266 17.71 -4.76 -4.94
C VAL A 266 18.82 -5.80 -5.04
N GLU A 267 20.07 -5.41 -4.77
CA GLU A 267 21.22 -6.30 -4.89
C GLU A 267 21.84 -6.57 -3.51
N CYS A 268 22.17 -7.84 -3.23
CA CYS A 268 22.79 -8.26 -1.98
C CYS A 268 24.28 -7.95 -2.00
N SER A 269 24.68 -6.91 -1.28
CA SER A 269 26.06 -6.39 -1.21
C SER A 269 26.71 -6.71 0.15
N ILE A 270 28.02 -6.45 0.25
CA ILE A 270 28.81 -6.68 1.46
C ILE A 270 29.58 -5.39 1.76
N GLY A 271 29.41 -4.85 2.97
CA GLY A 271 30.07 -3.64 3.43
C GLY A 271 31.58 -3.83 3.67
N PRO A 272 32.34 -2.74 3.87
CA PRO A 272 33.79 -2.80 4.08
C PRO A 272 34.19 -3.64 5.31
N GLU A 273 33.34 -3.66 6.35
CA GLU A 273 33.54 -4.44 7.57
C GLU A 273 32.98 -5.87 7.48
N LYS A 274 32.60 -6.31 6.27
CA LYS A 274 31.92 -7.58 5.95
C LYS A 274 30.47 -7.72 6.45
N GLU A 275 29.87 -6.62 6.90
CA GLU A 275 28.44 -6.58 7.22
C GLU A 275 27.57 -6.82 5.96
N PRO A 276 26.43 -7.51 6.08
CA PRO A 276 25.50 -7.68 4.97
C PRO A 276 24.77 -6.37 4.67
N MET A 277 24.74 -5.99 3.40
CA MET A 277 24.14 -4.77 2.90
C MET A 277 23.12 -5.11 1.80
N ALA A 278 22.18 -4.20 1.53
CA ALA A 278 21.35 -4.24 0.33
C ALA A 278 21.46 -2.92 -0.44
N ASP A 279 21.90 -3.01 -1.68
CA ASP A 279 21.95 -1.86 -2.60
C ASP A 279 20.61 -1.76 -3.35
N SER A 280 19.84 -0.70 -3.10
CA SER A 280 18.74 -0.32 -3.99
C SER A 280 19.31 0.54 -5.11
N CYS A 281 19.43 -0.01 -6.32
CA CYS A 281 19.93 0.71 -7.48
C CYS A 281 18.80 1.14 -8.42
N ILE A 282 19.01 2.26 -9.12
CA ILE A 282 18.17 2.69 -10.23
C ILE A 282 19.00 2.64 -11.51
N TYR A 283 18.48 1.95 -12.51
CA TYR A 283 19.02 1.85 -13.87
C TYR A 283 18.08 2.56 -14.85
N GLU A 284 18.63 3.37 -15.75
CA GLU A 284 17.88 4.08 -16.80
C GLU A 284 18.11 3.43 -18.17
N CYS A 285 17.04 3.27 -18.96
CA CYS A 285 17.07 2.70 -20.32
C CYS A 285 17.46 3.73 -21.39
N ALA A 286 18.54 4.48 -21.16
CA ALA A 286 18.97 5.55 -22.06
C ALA A 286 19.49 5.01 -23.41
N ARG A 287 18.82 5.39 -24.52
CA ARG A 287 19.23 5.06 -25.90
C ARG A 287 19.47 3.55 -26.14
N ASN A 288 18.53 2.72 -25.68
CA ASN A 288 18.60 1.24 -25.75
C ASN A 288 19.79 0.63 -24.98
N ARG A 289 20.35 1.34 -23.99
CA ARG A 289 21.38 0.82 -23.07
C ARG A 289 20.90 0.96 -21.63
N LEU A 290 21.34 0.05 -20.77
CA LEU A 290 21.16 0.17 -19.32
C LEU A 290 22.36 0.93 -18.73
N GLN A 291 22.08 2.02 -18.00
CA GLN A 291 23.08 2.72 -17.19
C GLN A 291 22.60 2.83 -15.74
N ARG A 292 23.44 2.47 -14.77
CA ARG A 292 23.14 2.71 -13.35
C ARG A 292 23.30 4.20 -13.04
N VAL A 293 22.25 4.81 -12.50
CA VAL A 293 22.19 6.26 -12.22
C VAL A 293 22.36 6.54 -10.73
N THR A 294 21.71 5.75 -9.86
CA THR A 294 21.82 5.88 -8.40
C THR A 294 22.02 4.52 -7.72
N VAL A 295 22.64 4.56 -6.55
CA VAL A 295 22.78 3.44 -5.61
C VAL A 295 22.44 3.96 -4.23
N THR A 296 21.74 3.17 -3.42
CA THR A 296 21.48 3.47 -2.01
C THR A 296 21.65 2.20 -1.20
N SER A 297 22.80 2.08 -0.54
CA SER A 297 23.15 0.92 0.30
C SER A 297 22.52 1.04 1.68
N VAL A 298 21.72 0.05 2.04
CA VAL A 298 21.03 -0.06 3.34
C VAL A 298 21.71 -1.14 4.19
N PRO A 299 22.11 -0.86 5.44
CA PRO A 299 22.71 -1.86 6.32
C PRO A 299 21.69 -2.85 6.85
N LEU A 300 22.08 -4.13 6.92
CA LEU A 300 21.24 -5.23 7.39
C LEU A 300 21.88 -5.95 8.59
N LYS A 301 21.06 -6.58 9.45
CA LYS A 301 21.55 -7.49 10.51
C LYS A 301 21.87 -8.91 10.02
N SER A 302 21.38 -9.29 8.83
CA SER A 302 21.65 -10.57 8.18
C SER A 302 21.30 -10.47 6.69
N ARG A 303 21.68 -11.46 5.87
CA ARG A 303 21.36 -11.51 4.43
C ARG A 303 19.84 -11.41 4.21
N ALA A 304 19.42 -10.61 3.22
CA ALA A 304 18.02 -10.50 2.83
C ALA A 304 17.58 -11.74 2.01
N THR A 305 16.41 -12.30 2.35
CA THR A 305 15.77 -13.45 1.70
C THR A 305 14.70 -13.04 0.70
N CYS A 306 14.07 -11.89 0.93
CA CYS A 306 12.95 -11.36 0.18
C CYS A 306 12.84 -9.84 0.41
N CYS A 307 12.21 -9.13 -0.52
CA CYS A 307 11.99 -7.69 -0.41
C CYS A 307 10.71 -7.27 -1.15
N SER A 308 10.23 -6.05 -0.89
CA SER A 308 9.04 -5.48 -1.53
C SER A 308 9.03 -3.95 -1.44
N ARG A 309 8.56 -3.27 -2.49
CA ARG A 309 8.43 -1.81 -2.58
C ARG A 309 6.97 -1.38 -2.52
N ASN A 310 6.69 -0.22 -1.94
CA ASN A 310 5.34 0.36 -1.97
C ASN A 310 5.03 1.02 -3.33
N ASN A 311 3.75 1.28 -3.60
CA ASN A 311 3.30 1.84 -4.89
C ASN A 311 3.87 3.24 -5.20
N ALA A 312 4.21 4.02 -4.17
CA ALA A 312 4.86 5.33 -4.32
C ALA A 312 6.39 5.25 -4.52
N GLU A 313 6.96 4.05 -4.41
CA GLU A 313 8.38 3.73 -4.57
C GLU A 313 9.35 4.49 -3.63
N ASP A 314 8.83 5.13 -2.58
CA ASP A 314 9.61 5.82 -1.54
C ASP A 314 10.00 4.92 -0.36
N LYS A 315 9.45 3.70 -0.26
CA LYS A 315 9.72 2.76 0.83
C LYS A 315 10.07 1.36 0.33
N LEU A 316 11.16 0.81 0.85
CA LEU A 316 11.66 -0.55 0.56
C LEU A 316 11.69 -1.38 1.84
N VAL A 317 10.99 -2.52 1.84
CA VAL A 317 10.99 -3.51 2.93
C VAL A 317 11.82 -4.72 2.52
N MET A 318 12.59 -5.26 3.45
CA MET A 318 13.44 -6.44 3.27
C MET A 318 13.27 -7.39 4.47
N GLY A 319 13.09 -8.68 4.20
CA GLY A 319 13.12 -9.73 5.22
C GLY A 319 14.47 -10.43 5.23
N CYS A 320 15.02 -10.71 6.41
CA CYS A 320 16.35 -11.28 6.59
C CYS A 320 16.35 -12.70 7.19
N GLU A 321 17.42 -13.46 6.95
CA GLU A 321 17.59 -14.86 7.40
C GLU A 321 17.52 -15.05 8.94
N ASN A 322 17.64 -13.98 9.73
CA ASN A 322 17.61 -13.96 11.19
C ASN A 322 16.23 -13.57 11.77
N SER A 323 15.15 -13.61 10.99
CA SER A 323 13.81 -13.12 11.37
C SER A 323 13.77 -11.63 11.80
N SER A 324 14.67 -10.79 11.25
CA SER A 324 14.42 -9.34 11.25
C SER A 324 13.80 -8.90 9.92
N VAL A 325 12.90 -7.93 9.98
CA VAL A 325 12.39 -7.18 8.83
C VAL A 325 12.87 -5.74 8.95
N ILE A 326 13.33 -5.19 7.84
CA ILE A 326 13.99 -3.88 7.75
C ILE A 326 13.22 -3.04 6.72
N LEU A 327 12.81 -1.84 7.13
CA LEU A 327 12.12 -0.87 6.29
C LEU A 327 13.03 0.34 6.09
N TYR A 328 13.46 0.57 4.86
CA TYR A 328 14.13 1.79 4.45
C TYR A 328 13.10 2.79 3.91
N ASP A 329 12.98 3.93 4.58
CA ASP A 329 12.17 5.07 4.14
C ASP A 329 13.08 6.09 3.43
N ALA A 330 13.00 6.15 2.10
CA ALA A 330 13.82 7.05 1.30
C ALA A 330 13.41 8.52 1.49
N HIS A 331 12.13 8.80 1.79
CA HIS A 331 11.65 10.15 2.10
C HIS A 331 12.30 10.64 3.41
N ARG A 332 12.20 9.88 4.50
CA ARG A 332 12.77 10.24 5.80
C ARG A 332 14.29 10.01 5.89
N ARG A 333 14.88 9.29 4.93
CA ARG A 333 16.26 8.76 4.95
C ARG A 333 16.55 7.96 6.22
N LEU A 334 15.58 7.16 6.66
CA LEU A 334 15.60 6.48 7.95
C LEU A 334 15.34 4.98 7.75
N THR A 335 16.09 4.16 8.48
CA THR A 335 15.96 2.70 8.48
C THR A 335 15.29 2.25 9.77
N LEU A 336 14.13 1.61 9.67
CA LEU A 336 13.42 0.95 10.77
C LEU A 336 13.71 -0.55 10.75
N LEU A 337 13.66 -1.19 11.92
CA LEU A 337 13.88 -2.62 12.07
C LEU A 337 12.93 -3.21 13.12
N ALA A 338 12.24 -4.27 12.75
CA ALA A 338 11.41 -5.09 13.63
C ALA A 338 11.88 -6.54 13.61
N GLN A 339 11.51 -7.30 14.65
CA GLN A 339 11.69 -8.76 14.69
C GLN A 339 10.35 -9.44 14.32
N THR A 340 10.39 -10.51 13.53
CA THR A 340 9.25 -11.36 13.18
C THR A 340 9.17 -12.60 14.07
N GLU A 341 7.96 -13.13 14.24
CA GLU A 341 7.70 -14.43 14.90
C GLU A 341 7.76 -15.61 13.89
N LEU A 342 8.25 -15.34 12.68
CA LEU A 342 8.31 -16.25 11.54
C LEU A 342 9.57 -15.99 10.70
N MET A 343 9.95 -16.95 9.84
CA MET A 343 11.07 -16.79 8.88
C MET A 343 10.58 -16.11 7.59
N PRO A 344 10.98 -14.86 7.26
CA PRO A 344 10.48 -14.15 6.08
C PRO A 344 10.87 -14.83 4.76
N SER A 345 9.90 -15.07 3.88
CA SER A 345 10.13 -15.61 2.53
C SER A 345 9.36 -14.90 1.41
N SER A 346 8.31 -14.15 1.71
CA SER A 346 7.62 -13.27 0.74
C SER A 346 6.96 -12.11 1.48
N ILE A 347 7.01 -10.92 0.89
CA ILE A 347 6.51 -9.67 1.47
C ILE A 347 5.66 -8.96 0.42
N GLU A 348 4.45 -8.56 0.78
CA GLU A 348 3.51 -7.86 -0.10
C GLU A 348 2.96 -6.62 0.60
N TRP A 349 3.07 -5.46 -0.04
CA TRP A 349 2.41 -4.23 0.40
C TRP A 349 0.92 -4.26 0.02
N HIS A 350 0.05 -3.85 0.94
CA HIS A 350 -1.35 -3.56 0.60
C HIS A 350 -1.40 -2.44 -0.47
N PRO A 351 -2.30 -2.50 -1.46
CA PRO A 351 -2.42 -1.49 -2.53
C PRO A 351 -2.58 -0.04 -2.06
N GLU A 352 -3.20 0.21 -0.91
CA GLU A 352 -3.37 1.55 -0.30
C GLU A 352 -2.14 1.96 0.56
N GLY A 353 -1.11 1.12 0.63
CA GLY A 353 0.19 1.41 1.23
C GLY A 353 0.28 1.40 2.76
N ALA A 354 -0.82 1.13 3.49
CA ALA A 354 -0.84 1.25 4.95
C ALA A 354 -0.35 0.00 5.71
N ILE A 355 -0.47 -1.18 5.11
CA ILE A 355 -0.11 -2.46 5.74
C ILE A 355 0.86 -3.25 4.84
N ILE A 356 1.85 -3.85 5.49
CA ILE A 356 2.81 -4.80 4.93
C ILE A 356 2.43 -6.19 5.44
N VAL A 357 2.32 -7.17 4.54
CA VAL A 357 2.14 -8.58 4.92
C VAL A 357 3.44 -9.33 4.71
N VAL A 358 3.97 -9.92 5.77
CA VAL A 358 5.17 -10.76 5.76
C VAL A 358 4.73 -12.21 5.95
N SER A 359 5.22 -13.11 5.11
CA SER A 359 4.84 -14.52 5.14
C SER A 359 6.05 -15.45 5.16
N SER A 360 5.88 -16.60 5.83
CA SER A 360 6.84 -17.69 5.84
C SER A 360 6.38 -18.87 5.01
N SER A 361 7.36 -19.51 4.38
CA SER A 361 7.20 -20.74 3.60
C SER A 361 6.60 -21.91 4.41
N GLN A 362 6.59 -21.84 5.75
CA GLN A 362 5.92 -22.79 6.64
C GLN A 362 4.38 -22.58 6.73
N GLY A 363 3.80 -21.66 5.94
CA GLY A 363 2.36 -21.37 5.97
C GLY A 363 1.97 -20.45 7.13
N GLU A 364 2.76 -19.41 7.36
CA GLU A 364 2.62 -18.48 8.49
C GLU A 364 2.57 -17.04 7.96
N ILE A 365 1.74 -16.18 8.57
CA ILE A 365 1.58 -14.78 8.15
C ILE A 365 1.61 -13.85 9.36
N GLN A 366 2.28 -12.70 9.21
CA GLN A 366 2.36 -11.61 10.19
C GLN A 366 2.13 -10.28 9.46
N CYS A 367 1.38 -9.36 10.08
CA CYS A 367 1.10 -8.05 9.51
C CYS A 367 1.87 -6.95 10.25
N TYR A 368 2.25 -5.91 9.51
CA TYR A 368 2.85 -4.67 10.03
C TYR A 368 2.18 -3.46 9.38
N ASP A 369 2.18 -2.31 10.06
CA ASP A 369 1.81 -1.04 9.43
C ASP A 369 2.98 -0.42 8.64
N MET A 370 2.71 0.68 7.94
CA MET A 370 3.71 1.41 7.14
C MET A 370 4.84 2.07 7.97
N ALA A 371 4.75 2.06 9.31
CA ALA A 371 5.79 2.47 10.24
C ALA A 371 6.48 1.27 10.92
N LEU A 372 6.21 0.06 10.43
CA LEU A 372 6.74 -1.22 10.91
C LEU A 372 6.31 -1.61 12.35
N SER A 373 5.20 -1.07 12.85
CA SER A 373 4.55 -1.56 14.08
C SER A 373 3.81 -2.88 13.77
N PRO A 374 3.88 -3.92 14.63
CA PRO A 374 3.21 -5.20 14.37
C PRO A 374 1.68 -5.07 14.53
N VAL A 375 0.95 -5.28 13.44
CA VAL A 375 -0.52 -5.26 13.44
C VAL A 375 -1.02 -6.66 13.74
N LYS A 376 -1.77 -6.81 14.84
CA LYS A 376 -2.40 -8.08 15.19
C LYS A 376 -3.41 -8.54 14.13
N ILE A 377 -3.56 -9.83 13.97
CA ILE A 377 -4.46 -10.49 13.02
C ILE A 377 -5.31 -11.53 13.75
N GLN A 378 -6.54 -11.73 13.29
CA GLN A 378 -7.43 -12.78 13.78
C GLN A 378 -8.22 -13.38 12.62
N LEU A 379 -8.27 -14.72 12.58
CA LEU A 379 -9.27 -15.45 11.80
C LEU A 379 -10.61 -15.44 12.55
N LEU A 380 -11.73 -15.23 11.85
CA LEU A 380 -13.05 -15.13 12.47
C LEU A 380 -13.38 -16.34 13.37
N ALA A 381 -13.72 -16.04 14.63
CA ALA A 381 -14.13 -16.99 15.67
C ALA A 381 -15.18 -16.31 16.58
N GLU A 382 -15.74 -17.06 17.53
CA GLU A 382 -16.61 -16.52 18.58
C GLU A 382 -15.84 -15.60 19.55
N ASP A 383 -14.71 -16.09 20.08
CA ASP A 383 -13.86 -15.32 20.99
C ASP A 383 -12.93 -14.34 20.25
N ILE A 384 -12.72 -13.16 20.83
CA ILE A 384 -11.83 -12.13 20.28
C ILE A 384 -10.43 -12.29 20.89
N THR A 385 -9.63 -13.19 20.31
CA THR A 385 -8.24 -13.49 20.72
C THR A 385 -7.22 -13.17 19.61
N PRO A 386 -6.97 -11.88 19.29
CA PRO A 386 -6.10 -11.50 18.17
C PRO A 386 -4.61 -11.73 18.47
N THR A 387 -3.94 -12.45 17.57
CA THR A 387 -2.54 -12.86 17.65
C THR A 387 -1.65 -11.94 16.80
N ILE A 388 -0.32 -12.01 16.98
CA ILE A 388 0.63 -11.32 16.09
C ILE A 388 0.86 -12.15 14.81
N LYS A 389 0.79 -13.47 14.94
CA LYS A 389 1.03 -14.47 13.89
C LYS A 389 -0.22 -15.30 13.60
N LEU A 390 -0.56 -15.46 12.33
CA LEU A 390 -1.62 -16.35 11.83
C LEU A 390 -1.00 -17.62 11.23
N GLN A 391 -1.33 -18.77 11.80
CA GLN A 391 -0.85 -20.08 11.34
C GLN A 391 -1.83 -20.67 10.33
N LEU A 392 -1.59 -20.49 9.03
CA LEU A 392 -2.40 -21.12 7.98
C LEU A 392 -2.13 -22.62 7.86
N SER A 393 -0.92 -23.08 8.19
CA SER A 393 -0.53 -24.49 8.04
C SER A 393 -1.23 -25.46 9.00
N GLN A 394 -1.90 -24.97 10.05
CA GLN A 394 -2.68 -25.80 10.97
C GLN A 394 -3.90 -26.47 10.31
N HIS A 395 -4.37 -25.96 9.17
CA HIS A 395 -5.56 -26.47 8.47
C HIS A 395 -5.23 -27.59 7.46
N PHE A 396 -3.98 -28.04 7.35
CA PHE A 396 -3.55 -29.09 6.41
C PHE A 396 -3.07 -30.35 7.13
N ALA A 397 -3.48 -31.53 6.65
CA ALA A 397 -3.01 -32.84 7.11
C ALA A 397 -1.52 -33.10 6.80
N VAL A 398 -0.98 -32.40 5.80
CA VAL A 398 0.44 -32.40 5.41
C VAL A 398 0.85 -30.95 5.24
N THR A 399 1.99 -30.55 5.80
CA THR A 399 2.47 -29.17 5.76
C THR A 399 2.89 -28.76 4.34
N SER A 400 1.95 -28.25 3.54
CA SER A 400 2.25 -27.64 2.24
C SER A 400 3.00 -26.32 2.43
N ARG A 401 4.06 -26.13 1.63
CA ARG A 401 4.85 -24.88 1.63
C ARG A 401 4.01 -23.73 1.05
N LEU A 402 3.98 -22.58 1.73
CA LEU A 402 3.41 -21.37 1.14
C LEU A 402 4.38 -20.83 0.07
N ALA A 403 3.93 -20.82 -1.18
CA ALA A 403 4.75 -20.61 -2.37
C ALA A 403 4.53 -19.26 -3.05
N GLN A 404 3.46 -18.54 -2.68
CA GLN A 404 3.22 -17.14 -3.03
C GLN A 404 2.08 -16.57 -2.15
N ILE A 405 2.24 -15.32 -1.72
CA ILE A 405 1.15 -14.41 -1.36
C ILE A 405 1.06 -13.31 -2.44
N GLN A 406 -0.12 -12.76 -2.71
CA GLN A 406 -0.31 -11.66 -3.67
C GLN A 406 -1.65 -10.96 -3.45
N TRP A 407 -1.72 -9.62 -3.47
CA TRP A 407 -3.02 -8.92 -3.44
C TRP A 407 -3.77 -9.05 -4.78
N THR A 408 -5.11 -9.11 -4.76
CA THR A 408 -5.93 -9.28 -5.98
C THR A 408 -6.05 -7.98 -6.78
N VAL A 409 -4.93 -7.49 -7.33
CA VAL A 409 -4.81 -6.19 -8.03
C VAL A 409 -4.08 -6.38 -9.37
N PRO A 410 -4.54 -5.72 -10.46
CA PRO A 410 -3.81 -5.73 -11.72
C PRO A 410 -2.41 -5.11 -11.57
N GLN A 411 -1.39 -5.83 -12.04
CA GLN A 411 0.01 -5.37 -12.02
C GLN A 411 0.28 -4.12 -12.87
N VAL A 412 -0.66 -3.74 -13.75
CA VAL A 412 -0.64 -2.47 -14.49
C VAL A 412 -1.94 -1.74 -14.17
N ILE A 413 -1.84 -0.69 -13.37
CA ILE A 413 -2.99 0.15 -12.99
C ILE A 413 -3.34 1.04 -14.19
N SER A 414 -4.52 0.89 -14.78
CA SER A 414 -4.99 1.86 -15.78
C SER A 414 -5.38 3.17 -15.07
N PRO A 415 -4.91 4.35 -15.53
CA PRO A 415 -5.20 5.64 -14.91
C PRO A 415 -6.67 6.10 -15.02
N SER A 416 -7.56 5.26 -15.56
CA SER A 416 -9.00 5.49 -15.69
C SER A 416 -9.84 4.86 -14.57
N SER A 417 -9.25 4.07 -13.66
CA SER A 417 -9.99 3.29 -12.66
C SER A 417 -10.38 4.08 -11.39
N ASN A 418 -11.04 5.23 -11.57
CA ASN A 418 -11.64 6.07 -10.51
C ASN A 418 -12.90 5.43 -9.85
N SER A 419 -12.86 4.11 -9.62
CA SER A 419 -13.89 3.34 -8.92
C SER A 419 -13.39 2.97 -7.52
N LEU A 420 -14.27 3.03 -6.51
CA LEU A 420 -13.97 2.59 -5.15
C LEU A 420 -13.77 1.06 -5.11
N ASN A 421 -12.57 0.61 -5.46
CA ASN A 421 -12.19 -0.79 -5.40
C ASN A 421 -11.75 -1.14 -3.99
N VAL A 422 -12.65 -1.80 -3.26
CA VAL A 422 -12.28 -2.57 -2.07
C VAL A 422 -11.19 -3.57 -2.46
N HIS A 423 -10.08 -3.52 -1.72
CA HIS A 423 -8.92 -4.40 -1.90
C HIS A 423 -8.75 -5.26 -0.64
N ASP A 424 -9.71 -6.15 -0.41
CA ASP A 424 -9.83 -6.99 0.77
C ASP A 424 -9.25 -8.41 0.60
N LEU A 425 -9.03 -8.87 -0.63
CA LEU A 425 -8.56 -10.23 -0.89
C LEU A 425 -7.05 -10.30 -1.11
N MET A 426 -6.39 -11.18 -0.35
CA MET A 426 -5.02 -11.62 -0.59
C MET A 426 -5.01 -13.08 -1.04
N PHE A 427 -4.50 -13.33 -2.23
CA PHE A 427 -4.30 -14.65 -2.82
C PHE A 427 -3.24 -15.46 -2.07
N LEU A 428 -3.52 -16.74 -1.87
CA LEU A 428 -2.67 -17.73 -1.21
C LEU A 428 -2.44 -18.91 -2.16
N ARG A 429 -1.17 -19.21 -2.46
CA ARG A 429 -0.80 -20.38 -3.28
C ARG A 429 0.16 -21.28 -2.50
N PHE A 430 -0.29 -22.49 -2.18
CA PHE A 430 0.54 -23.51 -1.55
C PHE A 430 1.15 -24.45 -2.61
N ASP A 431 2.39 -24.90 -2.41
CA ASP A 431 3.04 -25.90 -3.25
C ASP A 431 2.23 -27.21 -3.23
N LYS A 432 1.91 -27.74 -4.42
CA LYS A 432 1.00 -28.88 -4.64
C LYS A 432 -0.47 -28.65 -4.23
N GLY A 433 -0.82 -27.42 -3.87
CA GLY A 433 -2.16 -27.02 -3.44
C GLY A 433 -2.40 -27.13 -1.93
N PRO A 434 -3.56 -26.64 -1.46
CA PRO A 434 -4.61 -25.99 -2.25
C PRO A 434 -4.23 -24.56 -2.67
N VAL A 435 -5.17 -23.89 -3.33
CA VAL A 435 -5.14 -22.45 -3.63
C VAL A 435 -6.33 -21.79 -2.92
N GLY A 436 -6.21 -20.54 -2.51
CA GLY A 436 -7.28 -19.84 -1.81
C GLY A 436 -7.06 -18.33 -1.68
N VAL A 437 -7.90 -17.69 -0.87
CA VAL A 437 -7.78 -16.27 -0.50
C VAL A 437 -7.97 -16.07 1.00
N LEU A 438 -7.23 -15.12 1.57
CA LEU A 438 -7.49 -14.50 2.86
C LEU A 438 -8.28 -13.21 2.61
N CYS A 439 -9.51 -13.14 3.11
CA CYS A 439 -10.41 -11.99 2.98
C CYS A 439 -10.34 -11.14 4.26
N PHE A 440 -9.81 -9.93 4.16
CA PHE A 440 -9.73 -8.95 5.25
C PHE A 440 -11.09 -8.26 5.42
N LYS A 441 -11.71 -8.38 6.60
CA LYS A 441 -13.02 -7.80 6.88
C LYS A 441 -12.90 -6.30 7.20
N LEU A 442 -12.74 -5.51 6.14
CA LEU A 442 -12.71 -4.04 6.15
C LEU A 442 -14.08 -3.46 6.53
N GLY A 443 -14.41 -3.53 7.82
CA GLY A 443 -15.70 -3.06 8.36
C GLY A 443 -15.96 -1.57 8.15
N ALA A 444 -17.19 -1.12 8.42
CA ALA A 444 -17.69 0.21 8.02
C ALA A 444 -16.80 1.43 8.39
N ILE A 445 -15.99 1.33 9.45
CA ILE A 445 -15.01 2.37 9.85
C ILE A 445 -13.91 2.56 8.80
N MET A 446 -13.45 1.46 8.20
CA MET A 446 -12.47 1.42 7.10
C MET A 446 -13.08 1.87 5.76
N ARG A 447 -14.42 1.94 5.65
CA ARG A 447 -15.15 2.27 4.40
C ARG A 447 -14.78 1.37 3.20
N GLY A 448 -14.21 0.19 3.44
CA GLY A 448 -13.69 -0.70 2.40
C GLY A 448 -12.26 -0.38 1.92
N GLN A 449 -11.55 0.56 2.55
CA GLN A 449 -10.15 0.91 2.26
C GLN A 449 -9.27 0.60 3.47
N LEU A 450 -8.05 0.09 3.22
CA LEU A 450 -7.05 -0.17 4.26
C LEU A 450 -5.92 0.85 4.13
N GLY A 451 -6.30 2.13 4.10
CA GLY A 451 -5.39 3.28 3.93
C GLY A 451 -4.81 3.79 5.26
N PRO A 452 -3.74 4.62 5.22
CA PRO A 452 -3.09 5.13 6.43
C PRO A 452 -4.05 5.94 7.31
N THR A 453 -4.94 6.70 6.67
CA THR A 453 -5.96 7.53 7.32
C THR A 453 -6.98 6.69 8.10
N GLU A 454 -7.41 5.56 7.54
CA GLU A 454 -8.38 4.66 8.14
C GLU A 454 -7.76 3.83 9.27
N LEU A 455 -6.49 3.42 9.12
CA LEU A 455 -5.73 2.73 10.16
C LEU A 455 -5.45 3.64 11.37
N ILE A 456 -5.08 4.91 11.14
CA ILE A 456 -4.97 5.93 12.21
C ILE A 456 -6.28 6.07 12.99
N ARG A 457 -7.44 6.08 12.32
CA ARG A 457 -8.75 6.13 13.00
C ARG A 457 -9.03 4.87 13.84
N GLN A 458 -8.57 3.69 13.40
CA GLN A 458 -8.69 2.46 14.20
C GLN A 458 -7.79 2.51 15.44
N TYR A 459 -6.54 2.95 15.29
CA TYR A 459 -5.59 3.12 16.39
C TYR A 459 -6.12 4.11 17.45
N ILE A 460 -6.61 5.29 17.04
CA ILE A 460 -7.26 6.27 17.93
C ILE A 460 -8.45 5.65 18.70
N ARG A 461 -9.26 4.79 18.05
CA ARG A 461 -10.40 4.13 18.70
C ARG A 461 -9.99 3.11 19.77
N HIS A 462 -8.75 2.60 19.72
CA HIS A 462 -8.21 1.62 20.65
C HIS A 462 -7.15 2.20 21.59
N GLU A 463 -7.06 3.53 21.70
CA GLU A 463 -6.12 4.29 22.54
C GLU A 463 -4.63 4.04 22.22
N GLN A 464 -4.34 3.58 21.00
CA GLN A 464 -2.99 3.32 20.48
C GLN A 464 -2.46 4.55 19.74
N ILE A 465 -2.20 5.62 20.49
CA ILE A 465 -1.90 6.94 19.92
C ILE A 465 -0.48 7.01 19.35
N ASP A 466 0.49 6.33 19.97
CA ASP A 466 1.88 6.34 19.51
C ASP A 466 2.01 5.68 18.12
N GLU A 467 1.32 4.57 17.88
CA GLU A 467 1.27 3.92 16.57
C GLU A 467 0.58 4.80 15.51
N ALA A 468 -0.45 5.56 15.89
CA ALA A 468 -1.10 6.54 15.01
C ALA A 468 -0.16 7.70 14.63
N ILE A 469 0.64 8.18 15.57
CA ILE A 469 1.68 9.20 15.33
C ILE A 469 2.81 8.61 14.48
N ASN A 470 3.22 7.36 14.70
CA ASN A 470 4.24 6.69 13.90
C ASN A 470 3.83 6.56 12.43
N ILE A 471 2.57 6.22 12.14
CA ILE A 471 2.03 6.26 10.77
C ILE A 471 2.08 7.69 10.20
N LEU A 472 1.59 8.69 10.94
CA LEU A 472 1.60 10.09 10.47
C LEU A 472 3.03 10.59 10.17
N CYS A 473 4.00 10.23 11.00
CA CYS A 473 5.43 10.46 10.77
C CYS A 473 5.99 9.76 9.52
N GLY A 474 5.38 8.66 9.08
CA GLY A 474 5.73 7.91 7.87
C GLY A 474 5.06 8.42 6.58
N MET A 475 4.01 9.24 6.69
CA MET A 475 3.33 9.87 5.56
C MET A 475 4.15 11.05 4.99
N ASN A 476 3.99 11.32 3.69
CA ASN A 476 4.67 12.43 3.02
C ASN A 476 3.68 13.60 2.81
N TRP A 477 3.82 14.65 3.62
CA TRP A 477 3.03 15.88 3.51
C TRP A 477 3.05 16.52 2.11
N ASN A 478 4.14 16.40 1.36
CA ASN A 478 4.27 17.01 0.02
C ASN A 478 3.45 16.29 -1.06
N THR A 479 2.99 15.06 -0.82
CA THR A 479 2.16 14.28 -1.76
C THR A 479 0.78 13.92 -1.20
N LEU A 480 0.64 13.85 0.13
CA LEU A 480 -0.58 13.45 0.84
C LEU A 480 -1.08 14.51 1.83
N GLY A 481 -0.71 15.79 1.67
CA GLY A 481 -0.94 16.87 2.65
C GLY A 481 -2.36 16.95 3.21
N SER A 482 -3.39 16.77 2.37
CA SER A 482 -4.80 16.76 2.81
C SER A 482 -5.16 15.56 3.68
N GLN A 483 -4.55 14.39 3.45
CA GLN A 483 -4.67 13.22 4.33
C GLN A 483 -3.88 13.42 5.62
N CYS A 484 -2.62 13.88 5.53
CA CYS A 484 -1.79 14.18 6.70
C CYS A 484 -2.48 15.17 7.64
N TYR A 485 -3.07 16.24 7.09
CA TYR A 485 -3.85 17.22 7.85
C TYR A 485 -5.09 16.60 8.51
N ALA A 486 -5.87 15.79 7.79
CA ALA A 486 -7.03 15.10 8.35
C ALA A 486 -6.65 14.12 9.49
N CYS A 487 -5.51 13.43 9.37
CA CYS A 487 -4.94 12.56 10.40
C CYS A 487 -4.46 13.35 11.62
N LEU A 488 -3.68 14.42 11.41
CA LEU A 488 -3.19 15.30 12.48
C LEU A 488 -4.35 15.87 13.30
N ILE A 489 -5.40 16.38 12.65
CA ILE A 489 -6.62 16.82 13.34
C ILE A 489 -7.21 15.67 14.16
N ALA A 490 -7.40 14.49 13.57
CA ALA A 490 -8.06 13.37 14.26
C ALA A 490 -7.33 12.96 15.56
N ILE A 491 -5.99 12.96 15.54
CA ILE A 491 -5.16 12.69 16.72
C ILE A 491 -5.26 13.85 17.73
N VAL A 492 -5.01 15.09 17.30
CA VAL A 492 -4.97 16.26 18.18
C VAL A 492 -6.34 16.57 18.81
N ASP A 493 -7.44 16.46 18.06
CA ASP A 493 -8.80 16.64 18.59
C ASP A 493 -9.26 15.47 19.47
N HIS A 494 -8.62 14.30 19.41
CA HIS A 494 -8.85 13.24 20.39
C HIS A 494 -8.12 13.55 21.71
N LEU A 495 -6.82 13.87 21.61
CA LEU A 495 -5.96 14.19 22.76
C LEU A 495 -6.44 15.43 23.54
N LEU A 496 -6.80 16.53 22.85
CA LEU A 496 -7.26 17.77 23.48
C LEU A 496 -8.60 17.65 24.23
N LYS A 497 -9.37 16.56 24.02
CA LYS A 497 -10.60 16.25 24.78
C LYS A 497 -10.33 15.50 26.08
N GLN A 498 -9.13 14.93 26.25
CA GLN A 498 -8.75 14.16 27.42
C GLN A 498 -8.06 15.04 28.48
N LYS A 499 -7.71 14.45 29.63
CA LYS A 499 -6.90 15.13 30.66
C LYS A 499 -5.41 15.05 30.29
N LEU A 500 -4.69 16.17 30.37
CA LEU A 500 -3.27 16.20 30.08
C LEU A 500 -2.49 15.27 31.02
N THR A 501 -1.66 14.42 30.44
CA THR A 501 -0.63 13.62 31.09
C THR A 501 0.69 13.89 30.37
N LEU A 502 1.84 13.59 30.99
CA LEU A 502 3.16 13.79 30.35
C LEU A 502 3.29 13.03 29.01
N GLU A 503 2.66 11.86 28.93
CA GLU A 503 2.53 11.06 27.71
C GLU A 503 1.72 11.78 26.62
N ARG A 504 0.50 12.25 26.94
CA ARG A 504 -0.36 13.00 26.02
C ARG A 504 0.25 14.34 25.59
N GLU A 505 1.04 14.95 26.46
CA GLU A 505 1.85 16.16 26.18
C GLU A 505 2.89 15.85 25.10
N SER A 506 3.65 14.76 25.26
CA SER A 506 4.62 14.24 24.28
C SER A 506 3.95 13.80 22.96
N GLN A 507 2.75 13.20 23.02
CA GLN A 507 1.97 12.80 21.85
C GLN A 507 1.45 14.01 21.06
N LEU A 508 0.98 15.07 21.73
CA LEU A 508 0.57 16.33 21.10
C LEU A 508 1.76 17.03 20.43
N GLU A 509 2.90 17.10 21.12
CA GLU A 509 4.16 17.64 20.58
C GLU A 509 4.64 16.85 19.35
N SER A 510 4.66 15.52 19.43
CA SER A 510 5.07 14.64 18.32
C SER A 510 4.13 14.75 17.13
N SER A 511 2.81 14.87 17.37
CA SER A 511 1.80 15.06 16.32
C SER A 511 2.02 16.36 15.55
N LEU A 512 2.21 17.49 16.25
CA LEU A 512 2.47 18.80 15.66
C LEU A 512 3.87 18.87 15.02
N GLY A 513 4.85 18.12 15.56
CA GLY A 513 6.19 17.99 15.01
C GLY A 513 6.24 17.42 13.59
N THR A 514 5.24 16.63 13.19
CA THR A 514 5.15 16.12 11.81
C THR A 514 5.02 17.24 10.77
N PHE A 515 4.55 18.43 11.15
CA PHE A 515 4.44 19.62 10.29
C PHE A 515 5.50 20.69 10.63
N TYR A 516 5.73 20.98 11.92
CA TYR A 516 6.61 22.08 12.36
C TYR A 516 8.08 21.70 12.56
N ALA A 517 8.41 20.43 12.78
CA ALA A 517 9.79 19.93 12.88
C ALA A 517 10.02 18.70 11.95
N PRO A 518 9.69 18.81 10.64
CA PRO A 518 9.66 17.67 9.74
C PRO A 518 11.08 17.21 9.37
N THR A 519 11.29 15.90 9.19
CA THR A 519 12.60 15.31 8.87
C THR A 519 13.15 15.69 7.48
N ARG A 520 12.30 16.28 6.63
CA ARG A 520 12.68 17.05 5.43
C ARG A 520 11.85 18.33 5.41
N PRO A 521 12.36 19.44 4.85
CA PRO A 521 11.55 20.63 4.64
C PRO A 521 10.32 20.31 3.78
N LEU A 522 9.20 20.93 4.13
CA LEU A 522 7.98 20.92 3.32
C LEU A 522 8.15 21.85 2.10
N SER A 523 7.37 21.64 1.05
CA SER A 523 7.28 22.58 -0.06
C SER A 523 6.49 23.83 0.37
N ASP A 524 6.87 24.99 -0.17
CA ASP A 524 6.22 26.28 0.12
C ASP A 524 4.69 26.22 -0.09
N ILE A 525 4.23 25.46 -1.09
CA ILE A 525 2.81 25.21 -1.38
C ILE A 525 2.13 24.52 -0.19
N THR A 526 2.75 23.48 0.37
CA THR A 526 2.23 22.73 1.52
C THR A 526 2.24 23.60 2.79
N VAL A 527 3.27 24.43 2.96
CA VAL A 527 3.32 25.39 4.08
C VAL A 527 2.18 26.40 3.96
N LEU A 528 2.03 27.05 2.80
CA LEU A 528 0.99 28.07 2.57
C LEU A 528 -0.44 27.53 2.72
N GLU A 529 -0.70 26.28 2.33
CA GLU A 529 -2.03 25.67 2.47
C GLU A 529 -2.38 25.29 3.92
N TYR A 530 -1.44 24.71 4.68
CA TYR A 530 -1.74 24.08 5.99
C TYR A 530 -1.26 24.85 7.23
N ARG A 531 -0.37 25.86 7.11
CA ARG A 531 0.18 26.63 8.25
C ARG A 531 -0.90 27.31 9.09
N ASP A 532 -1.80 28.06 8.45
CA ASP A 532 -2.88 28.80 9.13
C ASP A 532 -3.89 27.88 9.83
N PRO A 533 -4.40 26.80 9.19
CA PRO A 533 -5.22 25.82 9.88
C PRO A 533 -4.52 25.12 11.04
N ILE A 534 -3.27 24.67 10.89
CA ILE A 534 -2.52 23.95 11.93
C ILE A 534 -2.15 24.88 13.10
N SER A 535 -1.82 26.15 12.84
CA SER A 535 -1.56 27.17 13.88
C SER A 535 -2.72 27.31 14.87
N ARG A 536 -3.97 27.12 14.43
CA ARG A 536 -5.15 27.13 15.33
C ARG A 536 -5.14 25.94 16.29
N TYR A 537 -4.64 24.78 15.88
CA TYR A 537 -4.47 23.62 16.76
C TYR A 537 -3.27 23.77 17.70
N ALA A 538 -2.15 24.33 17.22
CA ALA A 538 -1.01 24.66 18.07
C ALA A 538 -1.39 25.68 19.16
N ARG A 539 -2.13 26.74 18.82
CA ARG A 539 -2.73 27.69 19.78
C ARG A 539 -3.70 26.99 20.77
N ARG A 540 -4.50 26.02 20.33
CA ARG A 540 -5.38 25.24 21.23
C ARG A 540 -4.58 24.36 22.20
N PHE A 541 -3.46 23.78 21.77
CA PHE A 541 -2.55 23.03 22.64
C PHE A 541 -1.86 23.95 23.65
N PHE A 542 -1.37 25.11 23.23
CA PHE A 542 -0.83 26.15 24.13
C PHE A 542 -1.81 26.51 25.27
N HIS A 543 -3.08 26.81 24.95
CA HIS A 543 -4.11 27.10 25.96
C HIS A 543 -4.40 25.89 26.87
N HIS A 544 -4.24 24.66 26.35
CA HIS A 544 -4.35 23.44 27.15
C HIS A 544 -3.18 23.34 28.14
N LEU A 545 -1.93 23.60 27.72
CA LEU A 545 -0.75 23.65 28.61
C LEU A 545 -0.91 24.69 29.74
N LEU A 546 -1.38 25.90 29.41
CA LEU A 546 -1.66 26.94 30.40
C LEU A 546 -2.69 26.49 31.46
N ARG A 547 -3.78 25.80 31.04
CA ARG A 547 -4.80 25.28 31.94
C ARG A 547 -4.25 24.27 32.97
N TYR A 548 -3.20 23.53 32.62
CA TYR A 548 -2.49 22.61 33.51
C TYR A 548 -1.21 23.21 34.11
N GLN A 549 -1.01 24.53 34.02
CA GLN A 549 0.14 25.27 34.59
C GLN A 549 1.52 24.79 34.08
N ARG A 550 1.57 24.26 32.84
CA ARG A 550 2.81 23.86 32.16
C ARG A 550 3.51 25.07 31.50
N PHE A 551 3.85 26.07 32.31
CA PHE A 551 4.33 27.37 31.83
C PHE A 551 5.60 27.30 30.98
N GLU A 552 6.60 26.50 31.36
CA GLU A 552 7.85 26.35 30.62
C GLU A 552 7.61 25.85 29.18
N LYS A 553 6.79 24.81 29.03
CA LYS A 553 6.43 24.25 27.72
C LYS A 553 5.53 25.18 26.92
N ALA A 554 4.57 25.85 27.57
CA ALA A 554 3.75 26.86 26.92
C ALA A 554 4.60 28.04 26.39
N PHE A 555 5.65 28.42 27.12
CA PHE A 555 6.60 29.45 26.71
C PHE A 555 7.43 29.02 25.49
N LEU A 556 7.98 27.79 25.48
CA LEU A 556 8.69 27.25 24.31
C LEU A 556 7.77 27.21 23.07
N LEU A 557 6.55 26.69 23.22
CA LEU A 557 5.57 26.66 22.13
C LEU A 557 5.17 28.08 21.65
N ALA A 558 5.18 29.09 22.53
CA ALA A 558 4.95 30.49 22.14
C ALA A 558 6.14 31.10 21.37
N VAL A 559 7.38 30.75 21.71
CA VAL A 559 8.59 31.11 20.93
C VAL A 559 8.48 30.54 19.53
N ASP A 560 8.17 29.27 19.43
CA ASP A 560 8.15 28.54 18.16
C ASP A 560 6.98 28.94 17.24
N ILE A 561 5.83 29.31 17.80
CA ILE A 561 4.71 29.91 17.03
C ILE A 561 5.01 31.39 16.67
N GLY A 562 5.95 32.04 17.35
CA GLY A 562 6.38 33.42 17.09
C GLY A 562 5.33 34.49 17.38
N ALA A 563 4.30 34.18 18.19
CA ALA A 563 3.11 35.02 18.29
C ALA A 563 2.96 35.73 19.65
N ARG A 564 2.87 37.06 19.57
CA ARG A 564 2.93 38.02 20.68
C ARG A 564 1.69 38.04 21.58
N ASP A 565 0.54 37.56 21.08
CA ASP A 565 -0.66 37.25 21.86
C ASP A 565 -0.34 36.22 22.96
N LEU A 566 0.30 35.11 22.59
CA LEU A 566 0.58 33.99 23.50
C LEU A 566 1.51 34.39 24.66
N PHE A 567 2.51 35.24 24.41
CA PHE A 567 3.37 35.76 25.47
C PHE A 567 2.65 36.67 26.46
N MET A 568 1.63 37.41 26.02
CA MET A 568 0.80 38.21 26.91
C MET A 568 -0.15 37.34 27.74
N ASP A 569 -0.67 36.26 27.18
CA ASP A 569 -1.49 35.28 27.93
C ASP A 569 -0.66 34.55 29.02
N ILE A 570 0.61 34.21 28.72
CA ILE A 570 1.56 33.76 29.75
C ILE A 570 1.74 34.82 30.84
N TYR A 571 1.99 36.09 30.44
CA TYR A 571 2.27 37.17 31.39
C TYR A 571 1.15 37.36 32.41
N TYR A 572 -0.11 37.45 31.98
CA TYR A 572 -1.23 37.63 32.89
C TYR A 572 -1.46 36.40 33.79
N LEU A 573 -1.40 35.18 33.23
CA LEU A 573 -1.62 33.97 34.03
C LEU A 573 -0.48 33.69 35.02
N ALA A 574 0.76 34.07 34.70
CA ALA A 574 1.90 33.99 35.60
C ALA A 574 1.80 35.01 36.74
N LEU A 575 1.35 36.25 36.47
CA LEU A 575 1.06 37.24 37.51
C LEU A 575 -0.02 36.74 38.49
N ASP A 576 -1.14 36.22 38.00
CA ASP A 576 -2.23 35.66 38.81
C ASP A 576 -1.80 34.46 39.68
N LYS A 577 -0.65 33.85 39.36
CA LYS A 577 -0.03 32.74 40.11
C LYS A 577 1.14 33.15 40.99
N GLY A 578 1.62 34.40 40.89
CA GLY A 578 2.81 34.89 41.61
C GLY A 578 4.15 34.52 40.97
N GLU A 579 4.17 33.95 39.76
CA GLU A 579 5.38 33.52 39.05
C GLU A 579 6.08 34.69 38.35
N MET A 580 6.51 35.68 39.15
CA MET A 580 7.01 36.97 38.70
C MET A 580 8.16 36.88 37.69
N ALA A 581 9.10 35.95 37.88
CA ALA A 581 10.25 35.78 36.98
C ALA A 581 9.83 35.35 35.57
N LEU A 582 8.86 34.43 35.47
CA LEU A 582 8.34 33.95 34.19
C LEU A 582 7.45 35.02 33.53
N ALA A 583 6.70 35.78 34.33
CA ALA A 583 5.95 36.94 33.87
C ALA A 583 6.85 38.03 33.23
N GLU A 584 7.95 38.41 33.89
CA GLU A 584 8.90 39.41 33.37
C GLU A 584 9.55 38.96 32.06
N VAL A 585 9.97 37.68 31.97
CA VAL A 585 10.58 37.11 30.75
C VAL A 585 9.56 37.04 29.60
N ALA A 586 8.31 36.64 29.87
CA ALA A 586 7.25 36.61 28.87
C ALA A 586 6.92 38.02 28.33
N LYS A 587 6.82 39.02 29.22
CA LYS A 587 6.61 40.42 28.82
C LYS A 587 7.78 40.97 27.99
N LYS A 588 9.03 40.60 28.34
CA LYS A 588 10.21 40.96 27.55
C LYS A 588 10.15 40.36 26.13
N LYS A 589 9.77 39.08 26.00
CA LYS A 589 9.60 38.42 24.69
C LYS A 589 8.46 38.97 23.85
N ALA A 590 7.32 39.33 24.45
CA ALA A 590 6.24 40.02 23.74
C ALA A 590 6.74 41.33 23.09
N ASN A 591 7.50 42.13 23.84
CA ASN A 591 8.06 43.39 23.34
C ASN A 591 9.16 43.19 22.27
N GLU A 592 9.96 42.13 22.36
CA GLU A 592 10.97 41.81 21.33
C GLU A 592 10.32 41.51 19.98
N ILE A 593 9.23 40.73 19.96
CA ILE A 593 8.47 40.42 18.73
C ILE A 593 7.77 41.67 18.16
N ASP A 594 7.24 42.55 19.02
CA ASP A 594 6.74 43.87 18.59
C ASP A 594 7.85 44.70 17.91
N THR A 595 9.08 44.68 18.43
CA THR A 595 10.20 45.41 17.79
C THR A 595 10.67 44.78 16.49
N GLU A 596 10.73 43.44 16.40
CA GLU A 596 11.19 42.72 15.21
C GLU A 596 10.21 42.86 14.02
N SER A 597 8.91 42.80 14.30
CA SER A 597 7.86 43.06 13.31
C SER A 597 7.87 44.50 12.79
N ILE A 598 8.00 45.49 13.69
CA ILE A 598 8.17 46.90 13.30
C ILE A 598 9.44 47.10 12.46
N THR A 599 10.57 46.44 12.78
CA THR A 599 11.79 46.57 11.95
C THR A 599 11.64 45.96 10.57
N THR A 600 10.90 44.86 10.41
CA THR A 600 10.71 44.20 9.10
C THR A 600 9.71 44.93 8.21
N GLU A 601 8.67 45.56 8.76
CA GLU A 601 7.86 46.55 8.03
C GLU A 601 8.69 47.78 7.62
N VAL A 602 9.55 48.28 8.51
CA VAL A 602 10.40 49.45 8.22
C VAL A 602 11.50 49.14 7.19
N GLU A 603 12.04 47.92 7.13
CA GLU A 603 13.01 47.51 6.10
C GLU A 603 12.37 47.26 4.74
N THR A 604 11.16 46.68 4.70
CA THR A 604 10.40 46.56 3.44
C THR A 604 9.98 47.93 2.90
N LEU A 605 9.56 48.87 3.77
CA LEU A 605 9.33 50.27 3.38
C LEU A 605 10.62 50.98 2.89
N LYS A 606 11.76 50.83 3.59
CA LYS A 606 13.06 51.37 3.14
C LYS A 606 13.54 50.79 1.80
N SER A 607 13.13 49.57 1.45
CA SER A 607 13.42 48.98 0.13
C SER A 607 12.62 49.64 -1.00
N LEU A 608 11.48 50.26 -0.69
CA LEU A 608 10.66 51.04 -1.63
C LEU A 608 11.15 52.50 -1.72
N ASP A 609 11.48 53.13 -0.59
CA ASP A 609 12.06 54.49 -0.54
C ASP A 609 13.48 54.57 -1.15
N GLY A 610 14.14 53.42 -1.39
CA GLY A 610 15.52 53.35 -1.89
C GLY A 610 15.75 53.78 -3.36
N VAL A 611 14.72 54.25 -4.09
CA VAL A 611 14.78 54.45 -5.56
C VAL A 611 14.45 55.88 -6.03
N GLU A 612 14.45 56.90 -5.15
CA GLU A 612 14.30 58.31 -5.56
C GLU A 612 15.51 59.20 -5.18
N SER A 613 16.59 59.16 -5.98
CA SER A 613 17.62 60.23 -6.02
C SER A 613 18.58 60.18 -7.23
N LEU A 614 18.07 59.94 -8.46
CA LEU A 614 18.85 60.11 -9.71
C LEU A 614 18.06 60.78 -10.85
N THR A 615 17.66 62.03 -10.66
CA THR A 615 17.12 62.87 -11.76
C THR A 615 18.25 63.45 -12.61
N GLY A 616 18.53 62.83 -13.76
CA GLY A 616 19.65 63.21 -14.64
C GLY A 616 19.39 63.00 -16.14
N TYR A 617 18.57 63.89 -16.73
CA TYR A 617 18.33 64.10 -18.17
C TYR A 617 17.47 63.08 -18.98
N ASN A 618 16.31 63.62 -19.40
CA ASN A 618 15.60 63.44 -20.69
C ASN A 618 15.01 62.07 -21.11
N GLY A 619 13.69 62.06 -21.35
CA GLY A 619 13.03 61.00 -22.12
C GLY A 619 11.50 60.97 -22.10
N ASN A 620 10.83 61.96 -22.70
CA ASN A 620 9.38 62.03 -23.02
C ASN A 620 8.70 60.64 -23.19
N LEU A 621 7.48 60.37 -22.71
CA LEU A 621 6.24 61.15 -22.94
C LEU A 621 5.11 60.72 -21.97
N SER A 622 4.18 61.62 -21.62
CA SER A 622 3.05 61.32 -20.72
C SER A 622 1.86 60.64 -21.42
N LEU A 623 1.15 59.80 -20.66
CA LEU A 623 -0.19 59.31 -20.99
C LEU A 623 -1.21 60.46 -21.00
N ALA A 624 -2.13 60.47 -21.97
CA ALA A 624 -3.35 61.27 -21.92
C ALA A 624 -4.54 60.48 -22.49
N THR A 625 -5.58 60.31 -21.69
CA THR A 625 -6.85 59.68 -22.10
C THR A 625 -7.75 60.72 -22.76
N LEU A 626 -8.39 60.40 -23.89
CA LEU A 626 -9.65 61.01 -24.35
C LEU A 626 -10.20 60.25 -25.58
N GLU A 627 -11.44 59.75 -25.47
CA GLU A 627 -12.36 59.57 -26.61
C GLU A 627 -13.05 60.94 -26.91
N PRO A 628 -13.69 61.19 -28.08
CA PRO A 628 -14.40 60.20 -28.91
C PRO A 628 -14.33 60.34 -30.45
N ASP A 629 -15.10 59.46 -31.10
CA ASP A 629 -15.79 59.60 -32.39
C ASP A 629 -15.12 59.22 -33.73
N ARG A 630 -16.00 58.99 -34.72
CA ARG A 630 -15.79 58.36 -36.06
C ARG A 630 -15.70 59.44 -37.17
N PRO A 631 -15.65 59.14 -38.51
CA PRO A 631 -15.59 57.85 -39.22
C PRO A 631 -14.62 57.76 -40.44
N GLY A 632 -14.47 56.55 -40.99
CA GLY A 632 -13.99 56.28 -42.35
C GLY A 632 -12.49 55.96 -42.50
N GLY A 633 -12.04 55.22 -43.52
CA GLY A 633 -12.81 54.41 -44.46
C GLY A 633 -12.10 54.13 -45.78
N ASN A 634 -11.59 52.90 -45.98
CA ASN A 634 -11.70 52.19 -47.27
C ASN A 634 -11.22 50.73 -47.19
N ARG A 635 -11.77 49.92 -48.11
CA ARG A 635 -11.45 48.51 -48.42
C ARG A 635 -10.62 48.50 -49.73
N PRO A 636 -9.96 47.39 -50.17
CA PRO A 636 -10.70 46.17 -50.53
C PRO A 636 -9.97 44.81 -50.40
N SER A 637 -10.81 43.77 -50.26
CA SER A 637 -10.68 42.41 -50.86
C SER A 637 -9.47 41.51 -50.52
N SER A 638 -9.59 40.18 -50.55
CA SER A 638 -10.70 39.33 -51.03
C SER A 638 -11.08 38.21 -50.06
N ARG A 639 -12.29 37.68 -50.26
CA ARG A 639 -12.84 36.44 -49.68
C ARG A 639 -13.20 35.53 -50.88
N PRO A 640 -13.42 34.22 -50.70
CA PRO A 640 -14.76 33.79 -50.30
C PRO A 640 -14.79 32.67 -49.26
N ALA A 641 -15.97 32.47 -48.69
CA ALA A 641 -16.38 31.29 -47.96
C ALA A 641 -17.62 30.70 -48.66
N SER A 642 -18.13 29.56 -48.19
CA SER A 642 -19.42 29.02 -48.62
C SER A 642 -20.22 28.56 -47.40
N ASP A 643 -21.26 29.33 -47.06
CA ASP A 643 -22.21 29.02 -45.99
C ASP A 643 -23.31 28.06 -46.48
N THR A 644 -23.97 27.35 -45.55
CA THR A 644 -25.45 27.29 -45.51
C THR A 644 -25.93 26.68 -44.18
N ALA A 645 -27.14 27.04 -43.74
CA ALA A 645 -27.71 26.58 -42.46
C ALA A 645 -29.25 26.54 -42.49
N HIS A 646 -29.82 25.69 -41.61
CA HIS A 646 -31.21 25.61 -41.14
C HIS A 646 -32.39 25.44 -42.12
N LEU A 647 -33.28 24.50 -41.76
CA LEU A 647 -34.74 24.59 -41.90
C LEU A 647 -35.43 23.61 -40.91
N PHE A 648 -36.77 23.61 -40.82
CA PHE A 648 -37.58 23.08 -39.70
C PHE A 648 -38.71 22.12 -40.12
N GLN A 649 -39.25 21.37 -39.14
CA GLN A 649 -40.58 20.70 -39.08
C GLN A 649 -40.80 19.45 -39.99
N SER A 650 -41.08 18.26 -39.39
CA SER A 650 -42.42 17.60 -39.24
C SER A 650 -42.74 16.57 -40.34
N ASP A 651 -43.39 15.41 -40.15
CA ASP A 651 -43.79 14.57 -38.99
C ASP A 651 -44.24 13.18 -39.53
N GLY A 652 -44.53 12.10 -38.79
CA GLY A 652 -44.52 11.86 -37.34
C GLY A 652 -45.72 10.98 -36.89
N GLN A 653 -45.54 9.67 -36.63
CA GLN A 653 -46.64 8.76 -36.20
C GLN A 653 -46.22 7.57 -35.29
N ASN A 654 -47.07 7.31 -34.29
CA ASN A 654 -47.42 6.04 -33.62
C ASN A 654 -46.45 5.36 -32.60
N ASN A 655 -46.84 5.51 -31.32
CA ASN A 655 -46.54 4.72 -30.11
C ASN A 655 -47.14 3.27 -30.17
N PRO A 656 -47.05 2.39 -29.13
CA PRO A 656 -46.46 2.55 -27.78
C PRO A 656 -45.53 1.40 -27.30
N CYS A 657 -44.93 1.57 -26.11
CA CYS A 657 -44.62 0.47 -25.18
C CYS A 657 -44.54 0.99 -23.72
N ASP A 658 -44.70 0.11 -22.72
CA ASP A 658 -45.20 0.46 -21.39
C ASP A 658 -44.20 0.94 -20.33
N ARG A 659 -44.75 1.57 -19.26
CA ARG A 659 -44.09 1.85 -17.97
C ARG A 659 -45.03 1.53 -16.80
N PRO A 660 -44.60 0.72 -15.82
CA PRO A 660 -44.89 0.91 -14.40
C PRO A 660 -43.71 1.66 -13.73
N SER A 661 -43.85 2.71 -12.92
CA SER A 661 -44.86 3.04 -11.89
C SER A 661 -44.72 2.21 -10.61
N TYR A 662 -43.64 2.43 -9.86
CA TYR A 662 -43.53 2.02 -8.46
C TYR A 662 -44.25 3.02 -7.55
N HIS A 663 -45.27 2.56 -6.82
CA HIS A 663 -45.84 3.32 -5.71
C HIS A 663 -45.02 3.10 -4.45
N SER A 664 -44.58 4.19 -3.82
CA SER A 664 -44.15 4.15 -2.42
C SER A 664 -45.38 4.14 -1.52
N MET A 665 -45.47 3.18 -0.60
CA MET A 665 -46.32 3.27 0.58
C MET A 665 -45.49 2.94 1.81
N THR A 666 -45.13 3.97 2.57
CA THR A 666 -44.53 3.87 3.89
C THR A 666 -45.57 3.42 4.90
N SER A 667 -45.29 2.37 5.67
CA SER A 667 -46.11 1.95 6.81
C SER A 667 -45.34 2.10 8.12
N ASP A 668 -45.78 3.01 8.99
CA ASP A 668 -45.18 3.25 10.30
C ASP A 668 -45.33 2.04 11.25
N MET A 669 -44.27 1.22 11.38
CA MET A 669 -44.26 0.08 12.31
C MET A 669 -42.91 -0.22 12.99
N GLU A 670 -41.81 0.48 12.68
CA GLU A 670 -40.48 0.17 13.26
C GLU A 670 -40.04 1.11 14.40
N SER A 671 -40.70 2.27 14.56
CA SER A 671 -40.27 3.36 15.46
C SER A 671 -40.53 3.15 16.96
N LYS A 672 -40.91 1.94 17.40
CA LYS A 672 -41.30 1.65 18.80
C LYS A 672 -40.54 0.52 19.52
N LEU A 673 -39.80 -0.33 18.82
CA LEU A 673 -39.05 -1.43 19.47
C LEU A 673 -37.60 -1.08 19.83
N GLY A 674 -37.04 -0.01 19.24
CA GLY A 674 -35.64 0.39 19.47
C GLY A 674 -35.38 1.26 20.71
N ILE A 675 -36.41 1.69 21.45
CA ILE A 675 -36.27 2.68 22.53
C ILE A 675 -36.22 2.02 23.92
N ASP A 676 -37.09 1.06 24.21
CA ASP A 676 -37.18 0.45 25.54
C ASP A 676 -35.94 -0.40 25.91
N ALA A 677 -35.25 -0.96 24.91
CA ALA A 677 -33.97 -1.65 25.11
C ALA A 677 -32.86 -0.71 25.62
N TYR A 678 -32.88 0.56 25.23
CA TYR A 678 -31.88 1.55 25.64
C TYR A 678 -32.14 2.10 27.06
N ALA A 679 -33.40 2.07 27.51
CA ALA A 679 -33.81 2.50 28.85
C ALA A 679 -33.50 1.46 29.96
N ALA A 680 -33.29 0.20 29.59
CA ALA A 680 -32.96 -0.87 30.54
C ALA A 680 -31.50 -0.81 31.02
N ALA A 681 -30.56 -0.46 30.15
CA ALA A 681 -29.11 -0.49 30.42
C ALA A 681 -28.57 0.70 31.25
N LEU A 682 -29.45 1.53 31.82
CA LEU A 682 -29.12 2.78 32.53
C LEU A 682 -29.55 2.78 34.00
N ARG A 683 -29.74 1.60 34.62
CA ARG A 683 -30.26 1.48 36.00
C ARG A 683 -29.54 0.50 36.94
N ASP A 684 -28.32 0.08 36.60
CA ASP A 684 -27.42 -0.60 37.56
C ASP A 684 -26.39 0.40 38.12
N ASP A 685 -26.31 0.49 39.45
CA ASP A 685 -25.54 1.49 40.20
C ASP A 685 -24.19 0.91 40.69
N PRO A 686 -23.03 1.44 40.28
CA PRO A 686 -21.73 0.80 40.48
C PRO A 686 -21.11 1.07 41.87
N LEU A 687 -21.83 0.78 42.96
CA LEU A 687 -21.34 0.97 44.35
C LEU A 687 -21.52 -0.24 45.27
N SER A 688 -20.88 -1.35 44.89
CA SER A 688 -20.34 -2.38 45.81
C SER A 688 -19.17 -3.09 45.09
N TRP A 689 -18.13 -3.61 45.74
CA TRP A 689 -17.87 -3.86 47.16
C TRP A 689 -16.52 -3.23 47.58
N ILE A 690 -16.35 -2.92 48.87
CA ILE A 690 -15.06 -2.63 49.50
C ILE A 690 -14.93 -3.47 50.77
N LEU A 691 -13.69 -3.84 51.11
CA LEU A 691 -13.21 -4.39 52.39
C LEU A 691 -13.27 -5.92 52.57
N GLU A 692 -12.10 -6.54 52.45
CA GLU A 692 -11.56 -7.40 53.52
C GLU A 692 -10.02 -7.31 53.51
N GLY A 693 -9.38 -7.46 54.68
CA GLY A 693 -7.91 -7.53 54.84
C GLY A 693 -7.40 -8.98 54.85
N ASN A 694 -6.18 -9.30 55.28
CA ASN A 694 -5.18 -8.48 56.00
C ASN A 694 -3.72 -9.00 55.67
N PRO A 695 -2.67 -9.01 56.54
CA PRO A 695 -1.40 -8.35 56.19
C PRO A 695 -0.14 -9.26 56.17
N ASP A 696 1.03 -8.62 55.97
CA ASP A 696 2.43 -9.08 56.16
C ASP A 696 2.87 -10.26 55.24
N ASP A 697 4.11 -10.39 54.72
CA ASP A 697 5.39 -9.64 54.82
C ASP A 697 6.11 -9.76 53.42
N SER A 698 7.33 -9.33 53.08
CA SER A 698 8.52 -8.86 53.82
C SER A 698 9.47 -7.97 52.97
N GLU A 699 10.62 -7.64 53.55
CA GLU A 699 11.86 -7.12 52.93
C GLU A 699 12.31 -7.93 51.67
N GLY A 700 13.08 -7.39 50.70
CA GLY A 700 13.55 -6.01 50.49
C GLY A 700 14.97 -5.94 49.89
N GLU A 701 15.22 -5.10 48.86
CA GLU A 701 16.59 -4.74 48.44
C GLU A 701 16.61 -3.41 47.65
N THR A 702 17.52 -2.48 47.99
CA THR A 702 17.68 -1.17 47.34
C THR A 702 18.93 -1.11 46.47
N GLN A 703 18.80 -0.74 45.19
CA GLN A 703 19.91 -0.29 44.35
C GLN A 703 19.56 1.00 43.58
N GLU A 704 20.59 1.73 43.16
CA GLU A 704 20.55 3.17 42.94
C GLU A 704 20.11 3.55 41.51
N ILE A 705 19.06 4.38 41.38
CA ILE A 705 18.67 4.99 40.10
C ILE A 705 19.47 6.29 39.91
N GLY A 706 20.69 6.15 39.39
CA GLY A 706 21.61 7.25 39.09
C GLY A 706 21.70 7.60 37.60
N SER A 707 20.62 8.08 36.98
CA SER A 707 20.67 8.56 35.58
C SER A 707 19.91 9.87 35.36
N SER A 708 20.66 10.91 35.00
CA SER A 708 20.19 12.27 34.66
C SER A 708 19.04 12.26 33.64
N ASN A 709 17.91 12.89 34.00
CA ASN A 709 16.80 13.19 33.08
C ASN A 709 17.22 14.28 32.08
N THR A 710 17.85 13.89 30.98
CA THR A 710 18.12 14.80 29.86
C THR A 710 16.85 15.03 29.03
N LEU A 711 16.22 16.19 29.23
CA LEU A 711 15.11 16.69 28.42
C LEU A 711 15.50 16.69 26.93
N LYS A 712 14.90 15.80 26.14
CA LYS A 712 14.95 15.88 24.67
C LYS A 712 13.99 16.98 24.21
N VAL A 713 14.54 18.15 23.97
CA VAL A 713 13.81 19.28 23.35
C VAL A 713 13.68 19.05 21.86
N VAL A 714 12.45 19.09 21.34
CA VAL A 714 12.18 19.30 19.92
C VAL A 714 11.88 20.78 19.74
N HIS A 715 12.76 21.51 19.06
CA HIS A 715 12.46 22.86 18.61
C HIS A 715 11.60 22.79 17.36
N PHE A 716 10.42 23.40 17.40
CA PHE A 716 9.62 23.65 16.22
C PHE A 716 10.18 24.92 15.56
N GLY A 717 10.93 24.75 14.46
CA GLY A 717 11.53 25.88 13.78
C GLY A 717 10.46 26.83 13.19
N LEU A 718 10.82 28.10 12.99
CA LEU A 718 10.02 29.01 12.18
C LEU A 718 9.96 28.49 10.74
N VAL A 719 8.82 27.88 10.40
CA VAL A 719 8.38 27.50 9.05
C VAL A 719 7.54 28.62 8.47
#